data_AF-A0A444R4P6-F1
#
_entry.id   AF-A0A444R4P6-F1
#
_cell.length_a   1.000
_cell.length_b   1.000
_cell.length_c   1.000
_cell.angle_alpha   90.00
_cell.angle_beta   90.00
_cell.angle_gamma   90.00
#
_symmetry.space_group_name_H-M   'P 1'
#
loop_
_entity.id
_entity.type
_entity.pdbx_description
1 polymer ?
#
loop_
_entity_poly.entity_id
_entity_poly.type
_entity_poly.pdbx_seq_one_letter_code
_entity_poly.pdbx_strand_id
1 'polypeptide(L)'
;VFSGQNGAIVLKDSVTQGAGYLEFKDSYTVSAESGKTWTGAGIITDKGTNVTRKVNGVAGDNLHKLGEGTLTINGTGVNQGGLKTGDGTVVLNQQADTAGNVQAFSSVSLASGCPTVVLGDARQVNPDNISWGYRGGKLDLNGNAVTFTRLQAADYGAVITNHAQQKFRLLLDLKAQDTNVSEPTIGNIPPFGGTGTLGNLYSMILNGQARFYILKSASNGNTLWGNSLNDPVQWEFVGTDKNKAVQTVKDWILAGRAKQPVIFHGQLSGNMDVAIPQLPGGRKVIFDGSVNLPEGTLSQDSGTLTFQGHPVIHASVRGSASVSLNQKDWENRQFTMKTLSLKDADFHLSRNATLNSDIQSDNSHITLGSDRVFVDKTDGSGNYVSPEEGTSVPDTVNDRSQYEGNITLNHNSTLDIGSLFTGGIDAYDSAVSITSPDVLLTAPGAFVGSSLTVHDGGHLTALDGIFSDGHIQVGKNGKITLSGTPVKDTANQYAPAVYLTDGYELTGDNAALEITRGAHVSGDIHASAASTVTIGSDRSAELASAETPASAFAGSLLGGYNAAFNGAITGGRADVSMHNALWTLGVDSSIHSLTVRNNRIRSGGDRAFRTLKVNKLDATGNDFILRTDLKNADKIQVTEKATGSDNSLNACFMKNPSQGQALNIPLVTVPAGTSAEVFKAGTRGTGFSRVTPTLHVDTSGGNTKWILDGFKAEADKAAAAKADSFM
;
A
#
# COMPACT_ATOMS: atom_id res chain seq x y z
N VAL A 1 35.30 34.41 27.61
CA VAL A 1 36.04 33.23 27.12
C VAL A 1 36.70 32.54 28.30
N PHE A 2 36.53 31.24 28.43
CA PHE A 2 37.07 30.40 29.49
C PHE A 2 37.88 29.25 28.88
N SER A 3 39.03 28.97 29.46
CA SER A 3 39.97 27.92 29.07
C SER A 3 40.68 27.38 30.31
N GLY A 4 41.10 26.12 30.26
CA GLY A 4 41.62 25.36 31.39
C GLY A 4 40.76 24.13 31.64
N GLN A 5 41.41 22.97 31.71
CA GLN A 5 40.71 21.69 31.86
C GLN A 5 39.96 21.61 33.20
N ASN A 6 38.71 21.14 33.16
CA ASN A 6 37.86 20.89 34.32
C ASN A 6 37.63 22.11 35.21
N GLY A 7 37.51 23.29 34.61
CA GLY A 7 37.28 24.52 35.37
C GLY A 7 35.91 24.55 36.07
N ALA A 8 35.83 25.30 37.17
CA ALA A 8 34.61 25.49 37.94
C ALA A 8 34.31 26.98 38.14
N ILE A 9 33.06 27.38 37.89
CA ILE A 9 32.57 28.74 38.09
C ILE A 9 31.40 28.70 39.07
N VAL A 10 31.43 29.58 40.07
CA VAL A 10 30.34 29.74 41.05
C VAL A 10 29.89 31.21 41.03
N LEU A 11 28.65 31.44 40.60
CA LEU A 11 28.03 32.77 40.64
C LEU A 11 27.58 33.09 42.07
N LYS A 12 28.07 34.21 42.61
CA LYS A 12 27.67 34.77 43.90
C LYS A 12 26.44 35.66 43.80
N ASP A 13 26.28 36.31 42.66
CA ASP A 13 25.15 37.17 42.34
C ASP A 13 24.49 36.76 41.03
N SER A 14 23.26 37.22 40.82
CA SER A 14 22.61 37.10 39.51
C SER A 14 23.34 37.99 38.52
N VAL A 15 23.59 37.46 37.32
CA VAL A 15 24.37 38.15 36.29
C VAL A 15 23.50 38.44 35.08
N THR A 16 23.35 39.72 34.76
CA THR A 16 22.79 40.19 33.49
C THR A 16 23.93 40.72 32.63
N GLN A 17 24.42 39.90 31.71
CA GLN A 17 25.63 40.21 30.94
C GLN A 17 25.36 41.06 29.69
N GLY A 18 24.10 41.40 29.41
CA GLY A 18 23.70 42.14 28.23
C GLY A 18 24.10 41.40 26.95
N ALA A 19 24.78 42.09 26.04
CA ALA A 19 25.24 41.51 24.78
C ALA A 19 26.50 40.64 24.88
N GLY A 20 27.09 40.48 26.08
CA GLY A 20 28.23 39.60 26.28
C GLY A 20 27.80 38.12 26.27
N TYR A 21 28.59 37.27 25.61
CA TYR A 21 28.43 35.81 25.61
C TYR A 21 29.53 35.14 26.44
N LEU A 22 29.30 33.87 26.80
CA LEU A 22 30.32 32.99 27.37
C LEU A 22 30.78 32.01 26.29
N GLU A 23 32.09 31.86 26.15
CA GLU A 23 32.70 30.88 25.24
C GLU A 23 33.59 29.98 26.08
N PHE A 24 33.44 28.67 25.91
CA PHE A 24 34.17 27.65 26.64
C PHE A 24 35.03 26.85 25.65
N LYS A 25 36.34 26.97 25.80
CA LYS A 25 37.35 26.24 25.01
C LYS A 25 37.71 24.88 25.62
N ASP A 26 37.35 24.67 26.88
CA ASP A 26 37.55 23.44 27.66
C ASP A 26 36.27 23.10 28.44
N SER A 27 36.20 21.90 29.01
CA SER A 27 35.06 21.45 29.83
C SER A 27 34.99 22.16 31.18
N TYR A 28 33.79 22.60 31.57
CA TYR A 28 33.54 23.39 32.78
C TYR A 28 32.28 22.96 33.53
N THR A 29 32.23 23.22 34.83
CA THR A 29 30.99 23.23 35.62
C THR A 29 30.67 24.65 36.06
N VAL A 30 29.48 25.15 35.70
CA VAL A 30 28.97 26.46 36.08
C VAL A 30 27.82 26.28 37.05
N SER A 31 27.94 26.88 38.23
CA SER A 31 26.96 26.79 39.32
C SER A 31 26.69 28.17 39.92
N ALA A 32 25.70 28.27 40.80
CA ALA A 32 25.29 29.52 41.45
C ALA A 32 24.95 29.26 42.92
N GLU A 33 25.07 30.28 43.76
CA GLU A 33 24.36 30.29 45.03
C GLU A 33 22.84 30.21 44.80
N SER A 34 22.10 29.69 45.78
CA SER A 34 20.67 29.38 45.61
C SER A 34 19.87 30.59 45.11
N GLY A 35 19.06 30.36 44.07
CA GLY A 35 18.19 31.37 43.48
C GLY A 35 18.88 32.39 42.54
N LYS A 36 20.20 32.30 42.32
CA LYS A 36 20.89 33.19 41.38
C LYS A 36 20.73 32.70 39.93
N THR A 37 20.67 33.66 39.01
CA THR A 37 20.40 33.42 37.58
C THR A 37 21.48 34.03 36.69
N TRP A 38 21.52 33.60 35.43
CA TRP A 38 22.37 34.21 34.40
C TRP A 38 21.58 34.45 33.11
N THR A 39 21.75 35.62 32.51
CA THR A 39 21.30 35.97 31.15
C THR A 39 22.41 36.72 30.40
N GLY A 40 22.41 36.60 29.07
CA GLY A 40 23.41 37.21 28.20
C GLY A 40 23.16 36.86 26.73
N ALA A 41 24.09 37.23 25.84
CA ALA A 41 23.95 36.95 24.41
C ALA A 41 23.97 35.46 24.05
N GLY A 42 24.53 34.61 24.93
CA GLY A 42 24.51 33.16 24.76
C GLY A 42 25.73 32.44 25.31
N ILE A 43 25.78 31.15 25.04
CA ILE A 43 26.88 30.25 25.37
C ILE A 43 27.38 29.58 24.09
N ILE A 44 28.70 29.61 23.89
CA ILE A 44 29.42 28.88 22.85
C ILE A 44 30.24 27.79 23.54
N THR A 45 30.03 26.54 23.14
CA THR A 45 30.83 25.39 23.59
C THR A 45 31.65 24.87 22.43
N ASP A 46 32.97 24.97 22.50
CA ASP A 46 33.86 24.53 21.42
C ASP A 46 33.79 23.01 21.23
N LYS A 47 34.22 22.54 20.05
CA LYS A 47 34.24 21.12 19.71
C LYS A 47 35.01 20.30 20.76
N GLY A 48 34.42 19.19 21.20
CA GLY A 48 35.03 18.30 22.19
C GLY A 48 34.92 18.78 23.64
N THR A 49 34.25 19.91 23.90
CA THR A 49 33.99 20.40 25.26
C THR A 49 32.66 19.89 25.80
N ASN A 50 32.58 19.73 27.12
CA ASN A 50 31.33 19.50 27.84
C ASN A 50 31.21 20.50 28.99
N VAL A 51 30.19 21.36 28.90
CA VAL A 51 29.88 22.33 29.95
C VAL A 51 28.63 21.88 30.70
N THR A 52 28.77 21.64 32.01
CA THR A 52 27.63 21.39 32.90
C THR A 52 27.14 22.69 33.51
N ARG A 53 25.92 23.11 33.20
CA ARG A 53 25.29 24.34 33.70
C ARG A 53 24.21 24.02 34.75
N LYS A 54 24.46 24.43 35.99
CA LYS A 54 23.53 24.29 37.13
C LYS A 54 22.78 25.57 37.50
N VAL A 55 22.88 26.60 36.66
CA VAL A 55 22.30 27.94 36.88
C VAL A 55 20.98 28.03 36.11
N ASN A 56 19.92 28.61 36.68
CA ASN A 56 18.66 28.85 35.96
C ASN A 56 18.70 30.17 35.15
N GLY A 57 17.79 30.30 34.18
CA GLY A 57 17.56 31.53 33.42
C GLY A 57 16.47 32.41 34.04
N VAL A 58 15.95 33.36 33.26
CA VAL A 58 14.92 34.33 33.68
C VAL A 58 13.72 34.25 32.74
N ALA A 59 12.51 34.45 33.26
CA ALA A 59 11.28 34.49 32.46
C ALA A 59 11.35 35.57 31.36
N GLY A 60 10.95 35.23 30.14
CA GLY A 60 10.98 36.14 28.99
C GLY A 60 12.34 36.25 28.29
N ASP A 61 13.40 35.65 28.84
CA ASP A 61 14.72 35.52 28.21
C ASP A 61 14.90 34.13 27.59
N ASN A 62 15.68 34.05 26.51
CA ASN A 62 16.05 32.80 25.88
C ASN A 62 17.56 32.61 25.94
N LEU A 63 18.02 31.49 26.49
CA LEU A 63 19.41 31.08 26.37
C LEU A 63 19.70 30.73 24.90
N HIS A 64 20.65 31.42 24.28
CA HIS A 64 21.16 31.05 22.97
C HIS A 64 22.37 30.12 23.15
N LYS A 65 22.35 28.95 22.50
CA LYS A 65 23.47 27.99 22.48
C LYS A 65 24.00 27.78 21.07
N LEU A 66 25.32 27.93 20.91
CA LEU A 66 26.08 27.63 19.69
C LEU A 66 27.36 26.81 20.00
N GLY A 67 28.11 26.46 18.96
CA GLY A 67 29.34 25.67 19.02
C GLY A 67 29.08 24.16 19.06
N GLU A 68 29.98 23.40 18.43
CA GLU A 68 29.89 21.95 18.23
C GLU A 68 29.93 21.13 19.54
N GLY A 69 30.33 21.72 20.66
CA GLY A 69 30.43 21.08 21.97
C GLY A 69 29.07 20.74 22.61
N THR A 70 29.15 20.18 23.82
CA THR A 70 27.98 19.78 24.61
C THR A 70 27.71 20.76 25.75
N LEU A 71 26.45 21.15 25.90
CA LEU A 71 25.94 21.86 27.08
C LEU A 71 24.97 20.95 27.84
N THR A 72 25.36 20.48 29.02
CA THR A 72 24.48 19.71 29.91
C THR A 72 23.79 20.64 30.90
N ILE A 73 22.46 20.71 30.83
CA ILE A 73 21.63 21.44 31.79
C ILE A 73 21.42 20.55 33.01
N ASN A 74 21.76 21.06 34.19
CA ASN A 74 21.69 20.34 35.45
C ASN A 74 21.37 21.27 36.63
N GLY A 75 20.50 22.26 36.38
CA GLY A 75 19.97 23.14 37.44
C GLY A 75 18.95 22.41 38.32
N THR A 76 18.35 23.15 39.24
CA THR A 76 17.33 22.63 40.17
C THR A 76 16.03 23.43 40.05
N GLY A 77 14.90 22.74 40.12
CA GLY A 77 13.57 23.35 40.09
C GLY A 77 13.12 23.78 38.70
N VAL A 78 12.22 24.77 38.66
CA VAL A 78 11.63 25.30 37.42
C VAL A 78 12.47 26.44 36.85
N ASN A 79 13.09 26.21 35.69
CA ASN A 79 13.68 27.27 34.90
C ASN A 79 12.61 27.94 34.02
N GLN A 80 12.40 29.24 34.22
CA GLN A 80 11.38 30.02 33.51
C GLN A 80 11.85 30.54 32.14
N GLY A 81 13.16 30.52 31.87
CA GLY A 81 13.72 30.93 30.58
C GLY A 81 13.53 29.88 29.47
N GLY A 82 13.60 30.31 28.22
CA GLY A 82 13.59 29.43 27.06
C GLY A 82 14.99 29.08 26.55
N LEU A 83 15.06 28.19 25.56
CA LEU A 83 16.29 27.79 24.86
C LEU A 83 16.13 27.99 23.35
N LYS A 84 17.13 28.63 22.73
CA LYS A 84 17.33 28.61 21.27
C LYS A 84 18.69 27.99 20.99
N THR A 85 18.72 26.84 20.35
CA THR A 85 19.97 26.15 20.02
C THR A 85 20.17 26.10 18.51
N GLY A 86 21.39 26.42 18.09
CA GLY A 86 21.77 26.45 16.67
C GLY A 86 22.91 25.52 16.32
N ASP A 87 23.57 24.86 17.28
CA ASP A 87 24.70 23.97 17.00
C ASP A 87 25.00 23.01 18.17
N GLY A 88 25.77 21.95 17.91
CA GLY A 88 26.24 20.94 18.86
C GLY A 88 25.13 20.26 19.66
N THR A 89 25.45 19.83 20.89
CA THR A 89 24.50 19.05 21.71
C THR A 89 24.05 19.83 22.95
N VAL A 90 22.76 19.75 23.28
CA VAL A 90 22.21 20.19 24.56
C VAL A 90 21.54 19.00 25.25
N VAL A 91 22.01 18.64 26.44
CA VAL A 91 21.40 17.56 27.25
C VAL A 91 20.53 18.20 28.32
N LEU A 92 19.22 17.95 28.30
CA LEU A 92 18.28 18.45 29.30
C LEU A 92 18.23 17.48 30.48
N ASN A 93 18.87 17.82 31.59
CA ASN A 93 18.92 16.99 32.79
C ASN A 93 18.73 17.83 34.07
N GLN A 94 17.73 18.72 34.04
CA GLN A 94 17.29 19.51 35.18
C GLN A 94 16.82 18.59 36.31
N GLN A 95 17.22 18.92 37.53
CA GLN A 95 16.87 18.18 38.74
C GLN A 95 15.63 18.80 39.41
N ALA A 96 14.84 17.95 40.08
CA ALA A 96 13.70 18.42 40.84
C ALA A 96 14.12 19.25 42.07
N ASP A 97 13.33 20.26 42.40
CA ASP A 97 13.44 20.95 43.68
C ASP A 97 12.88 20.11 44.84
N THR A 98 12.92 20.66 46.06
CA THR A 98 12.40 19.99 47.27
C THR A 98 10.89 19.74 47.24
N ALA A 99 10.14 20.44 46.38
CA ALA A 99 8.71 20.24 46.17
C ALA A 99 8.42 19.29 44.99
N GLY A 100 9.45 18.74 44.35
CA GLY A 100 9.33 17.82 43.22
C GLY A 100 9.14 18.52 41.87
N ASN A 101 9.19 19.86 41.80
CA ASN A 101 9.02 20.57 40.54
C ASN A 101 10.32 20.52 39.72
N VAL A 102 10.18 20.29 38.42
CA VAL A 102 11.31 20.23 37.48
C VAL A 102 10.88 20.80 36.13
N GLN A 103 11.71 21.67 35.55
CA GLN A 103 11.59 22.14 34.17
C GLN A 103 12.94 22.70 33.72
N ALA A 104 13.52 22.14 32.66
CA ALA A 104 14.79 22.60 32.10
C ALA A 104 14.63 23.94 31.38
N PHE A 105 13.55 24.12 30.62
CA PHE A 105 13.20 25.36 29.93
C PHE A 105 11.69 25.48 29.72
N SER A 106 11.19 26.72 29.60
CA SER A 106 9.79 26.99 29.26
C SER A 106 9.45 26.69 27.81
N SER A 107 10.45 26.81 26.91
CA SER A 107 10.37 26.43 25.49
C SER A 107 11.74 26.07 24.94
N VAL A 108 11.76 25.28 23.86
CA VAL A 108 12.98 24.90 23.15
C VAL A 108 12.78 25.14 21.66
N SER A 109 13.73 25.82 21.02
CA SER A 109 13.75 26.04 19.58
C SER A 109 15.05 25.54 18.97
N LEU A 110 14.93 24.66 17.97
CA LEU A 110 16.06 24.11 17.20
C LEU A 110 16.07 24.73 15.80
N ALA A 111 17.23 25.23 15.36
CA ALA A 111 17.39 25.75 14.01
C ALA A 111 18.80 25.46 13.46
N SER A 112 18.96 25.66 12.15
CA SER A 112 20.13 25.44 11.29
C SER A 112 20.37 24.00 10.79
N GLY A 113 19.75 22.99 11.43
CA GLY A 113 19.97 21.57 11.14
C GLY A 113 21.17 20.95 11.86
N CYS A 114 22.02 21.76 12.50
CA CYS A 114 23.18 21.30 13.26
C CYS A 114 22.87 20.77 14.67
N PRO A 115 21.93 21.33 15.47
CA PRO A 115 21.85 21.00 16.88
C PRO A 115 21.16 19.65 17.14
N THR A 116 21.54 19.02 18.25
CA THR A 116 20.79 17.91 18.88
C THR A 116 20.41 18.27 20.31
N VAL A 117 19.14 18.12 20.67
CA VAL A 117 18.63 18.23 22.04
C VAL A 117 18.30 16.83 22.54
N VAL A 118 18.84 16.45 23.69
CA VAL A 118 18.65 15.12 24.29
C VAL A 118 17.82 15.26 25.57
N LEU A 119 16.74 14.48 25.68
CA LEU A 119 15.91 14.44 26.89
C LEU A 119 16.54 13.51 27.93
N GLY A 120 16.87 14.04 29.11
CA GLY A 120 17.28 13.24 30.26
C GLY A 120 16.10 12.46 30.87
N ASP A 121 14.91 13.07 30.91
CA ASP A 121 13.64 12.41 31.20
C ASP A 121 12.46 13.13 30.52
N ALA A 122 11.24 12.61 30.66
CA ALA A 122 10.03 13.19 30.07
C ALA A 122 9.54 14.50 30.73
N ARG A 123 10.15 14.96 31.84
CA ARG A 123 9.71 16.13 32.61
C ARG A 123 10.49 17.41 32.28
N GLN A 124 11.47 17.31 31.37
CA GLN A 124 12.41 18.39 31.09
C GLN A 124 11.77 19.60 30.42
N VAL A 125 10.81 19.37 29.52
CA VAL A 125 10.12 20.42 28.77
C VAL A 125 8.74 19.90 28.38
N ASN A 126 7.75 20.79 28.33
CA ASN A 126 6.46 20.45 27.71
C ASN A 126 6.69 20.22 26.20
N PRO A 127 6.38 19.03 25.65
CA PRO A 127 6.60 18.72 24.24
C PRO A 127 5.97 19.74 23.27
N ASP A 128 4.81 20.29 23.61
CA ASP A 128 4.11 21.29 22.80
C ASP A 128 4.84 22.64 22.73
N ASN A 129 5.87 22.86 23.57
CA ASN A 129 6.72 24.05 23.55
C ASN A 129 8.08 23.80 22.86
N ILE A 130 8.22 22.66 22.18
CA ILE A 130 9.37 22.38 21.32
C ILE A 130 9.01 22.79 19.89
N SER A 131 9.91 23.56 19.27
CA SER A 131 9.77 24.05 17.90
C SER A 131 11.03 23.80 17.09
N TRP A 132 10.86 23.54 15.80
CA TRP A 132 11.93 23.46 14.82
C TRP A 132 11.74 24.61 13.84
N GLY A 133 12.67 25.57 13.88
CA GLY A 133 12.73 26.69 12.95
C GLY A 133 13.46 26.31 11.67
N TYR A 134 14.05 27.30 11.00
CA TYR A 134 14.78 27.14 9.73
C TYR A 134 15.80 25.99 9.78
N ARG A 135 15.63 24.99 8.91
CA ARG A 135 16.41 23.74 8.80
C ARG A 135 16.39 22.85 10.05
N GLY A 136 15.56 23.17 11.03
CA GLY A 136 15.34 22.39 12.25
C GLY A 136 16.61 21.95 12.98
N GLY A 137 16.67 20.65 13.29
CA GLY A 137 17.60 20.02 14.22
C GLY A 137 16.99 18.73 14.81
N LYS A 138 17.75 18.03 15.65
CA LYS A 138 17.32 16.73 16.19
C LYS A 138 16.84 16.84 17.63
N LEU A 139 15.66 16.32 17.92
CA LEU A 139 15.21 16.00 19.27
C LEU A 139 15.38 14.50 19.49
N ASP A 140 16.34 14.14 20.35
CA ASP A 140 16.53 12.78 20.80
C ASP A 140 15.70 12.52 22.06
N LEU A 141 14.68 11.68 21.91
CA LEU A 141 13.81 11.23 22.99
C LEU A 141 14.60 10.40 24.02
N ASN A 142 15.72 9.79 23.64
CA ASN A 142 16.65 9.11 24.52
C ASN A 142 15.96 8.19 25.54
N GLY A 143 15.07 7.35 25.03
CA GLY A 143 14.34 6.38 25.83
C GLY A 143 13.17 6.95 26.65
N ASN A 144 12.57 8.07 26.23
CA ASN A 144 11.42 8.65 26.92
C ASN A 144 10.14 8.53 26.09
N ALA A 145 9.05 8.15 26.74
CA ALA A 145 7.71 8.26 26.16
C ALA A 145 7.29 9.74 26.13
N VAL A 146 6.86 10.20 24.96
CA VAL A 146 6.51 11.61 24.74
C VAL A 146 5.18 11.70 23.99
N THR A 147 4.33 12.64 24.42
CA THR A 147 3.07 12.96 23.77
C THR A 147 3.13 14.36 23.21
N PHE A 148 2.85 14.51 21.91
CA PHE A 148 2.64 15.81 21.27
C PHE A 148 1.15 16.00 21.02
N THR A 149 0.63 17.17 21.40
CA THR A 149 -0.69 17.62 20.95
C THR A 149 -0.60 18.60 19.78
N ARG A 150 0.62 19.06 19.47
CA ARG A 150 0.93 19.80 18.26
C ARG A 150 2.38 19.58 17.86
N LEU A 151 2.67 19.70 16.56
CA LEU A 151 4.02 19.70 16.02
C LEU A 151 4.30 21.08 15.43
N GLN A 152 5.37 21.73 15.88
CA GLN A 152 5.82 23.03 15.37
C GLN A 152 7.08 22.83 14.54
N ALA A 153 6.94 22.20 13.37
CA ALA A 153 8.03 21.88 12.45
C ALA A 153 7.95 22.75 11.20
N ALA A 154 8.91 23.64 11.01
CA ALA A 154 8.91 24.59 9.89
C ALA A 154 9.25 23.95 8.54
N ASP A 155 10.06 22.90 8.53
CA ASP A 155 10.55 22.25 7.32
C ASP A 155 11.07 20.82 7.60
N TYR A 156 11.58 20.18 6.53
CA TYR A 156 12.15 18.84 6.55
C TYR A 156 13.32 18.61 7.52
N GLY A 157 13.99 19.68 7.96
CA GLY A 157 15.10 19.58 8.92
C GLY A 157 14.65 19.29 10.36
N ALA A 158 13.34 19.31 10.65
CA ALA A 158 12.81 18.91 11.95
C ALA A 158 12.91 17.39 12.14
N VAL A 159 13.70 16.91 13.10
CA VAL A 159 13.87 15.48 13.34
C VAL A 159 13.48 15.12 14.77
N ILE A 160 12.60 14.14 14.92
CA ILE A 160 12.34 13.43 16.19
C ILE A 160 12.99 12.06 16.07
N THR A 161 13.83 11.71 17.03
CA THR A 161 14.60 10.47 17.01
C THR A 161 14.67 9.79 18.38
N ASN A 162 14.95 8.50 18.39
CA ASN A 162 15.33 7.78 19.61
C ASN A 162 16.55 6.91 19.34
N HIS A 163 17.69 7.25 19.96
CA HIS A 163 18.91 6.45 19.88
C HIS A 163 19.06 5.43 21.01
N ALA A 164 18.13 5.40 21.98
CA ALA A 164 18.18 4.41 23.05
C ALA A 164 17.94 2.99 22.50
N GLN A 165 18.61 2.01 23.12
CA GLN A 165 18.45 0.58 22.80
C GLN A 165 17.03 0.07 23.10
N GLN A 166 16.37 0.68 24.09
CA GLN A 166 14.99 0.40 24.41
C GLN A 166 14.07 1.16 23.46
N LYS A 167 13.08 0.45 22.93
CA LYS A 167 12.03 1.03 22.12
C LYS A 167 11.04 1.79 23.01
N PHE A 168 10.66 2.99 22.61
CA PHE A 168 9.64 3.79 23.30
C PHE A 168 8.56 4.25 22.33
N ARG A 169 7.42 4.63 22.90
CA ARG A 169 6.26 5.10 22.14
C ARG A 169 6.20 6.63 22.09
N LEU A 170 6.17 7.16 20.87
CA LEU A 170 5.78 8.53 20.57
C LEU A 170 4.26 8.57 20.32
N LEU A 171 3.53 9.37 21.09
CA LEU A 171 2.08 9.56 20.90
C LEU A 171 1.80 10.91 20.23
N LEU A 172 1.11 10.89 19.10
CA LEU A 172 0.68 12.08 18.36
C LEU A 172 -0.82 12.33 18.60
N ASP A 173 -1.19 12.82 19.78
CA ASP A 173 -2.57 13.19 20.17
C ASP A 173 -2.92 14.61 19.69
N LEU A 174 -2.85 14.80 18.37
CA LEU A 174 -2.87 16.11 17.72
C LEU A 174 -4.21 16.84 17.88
N LYS A 175 -4.16 18.08 18.37
CA LYS A 175 -5.32 18.95 18.69
C LYS A 175 -5.24 20.28 17.97
N ALA A 176 -6.36 20.99 17.87
CA ALA A 176 -6.38 22.33 17.30
C ALA A 176 -5.48 23.23 18.13
N GLN A 177 -4.47 23.85 17.49
CA GLN A 177 -3.52 24.69 18.22
C GLN A 177 -4.18 25.95 18.78
N ASP A 178 -5.11 26.55 18.05
CA ASP A 178 -5.83 27.74 18.49
C ASP A 178 -7.25 27.37 18.96
N THR A 179 -7.44 27.32 20.27
CA THR A 179 -8.76 27.19 20.90
C THR A 179 -9.35 28.54 21.31
N ASN A 180 -8.64 29.65 21.07
CA ASN A 180 -9.14 30.99 21.36
C ASN A 180 -9.93 31.49 20.15
N VAL A 181 -11.21 31.79 20.36
CA VAL A 181 -12.05 32.42 19.34
C VAL A 181 -12.45 33.80 19.83
N SER A 182 -11.94 34.83 19.17
CA SER A 182 -12.37 36.21 19.38
C SER A 182 -13.88 36.34 19.21
N GLU A 183 -14.50 37.29 19.89
CA GLU A 183 -15.90 37.65 19.65
C GLU A 183 -16.10 37.94 18.14
N PRO A 184 -16.99 37.20 17.44
CA PRO A 184 -17.21 37.42 16.02
C PRO A 184 -17.84 38.80 15.82
N THR A 185 -17.35 39.54 14.83
CA THR A 185 -18.00 40.78 14.40
C THR A 185 -19.38 40.46 13.85
N ILE A 186 -20.41 41.14 14.36
CA ILE A 186 -21.80 40.96 13.89
C ILE A 186 -22.06 41.94 12.76
N GLY A 187 -22.21 41.42 11.54
CA GLY A 187 -22.60 42.21 10.37
C GLY A 187 -24.09 42.56 10.38
N ASN A 188 -24.47 43.57 9.57
CA ASN A 188 -25.88 43.85 9.29
C ASN A 188 -26.27 43.18 7.97
N ILE A 189 -27.44 42.56 7.92
CA ILE A 189 -27.94 41.92 6.69
C ILE A 189 -28.40 43.00 5.70
N PRO A 190 -27.80 43.09 4.49
CA PRO A 190 -28.21 44.07 3.51
C PRO A 190 -29.60 43.73 2.93
N PRO A 191 -30.50 44.71 2.81
CA PRO A 191 -31.85 44.49 2.29
C PRO A 191 -31.89 44.00 0.83
N PHE A 192 -30.96 44.46 -0.01
CA PHE A 192 -30.98 44.22 -1.46
C PHE A 192 -30.04 43.10 -1.93
N GLY A 193 -29.47 42.33 -1.00
CA GLY A 193 -28.41 41.37 -1.30
C GLY A 193 -27.03 42.03 -1.35
N GLY A 194 -25.97 41.22 -1.38
CA GLY A 194 -24.60 41.70 -1.31
C GLY A 194 -23.56 40.59 -1.22
N THR A 195 -22.34 40.98 -0.88
CA THR A 195 -21.22 40.09 -0.56
C THR A 195 -20.95 40.12 0.93
N GLY A 196 -20.52 38.99 1.48
CA GLY A 196 -20.23 38.88 2.90
C GLY A 196 -19.14 37.84 3.18
N THR A 197 -18.71 37.80 4.42
CA THR A 197 -17.70 36.82 4.87
C THR A 197 -18.41 35.54 5.27
N LEU A 198 -18.08 34.45 4.57
CA LEU A 198 -18.60 33.12 4.85
C LEU A 198 -18.33 32.73 6.32
N GLY A 199 -19.34 32.19 7.00
CA GLY A 199 -19.26 31.75 8.39
C GLY A 199 -19.40 32.86 9.43
N ASN A 200 -19.43 34.14 9.03
CA ASN A 200 -19.65 35.25 9.96
C ASN A 200 -21.11 35.34 10.42
N LEU A 201 -21.29 35.93 11.60
CA LEU A 201 -22.58 36.23 12.19
C LEU A 201 -23.14 37.53 11.62
N TYR A 202 -24.40 37.52 11.23
CA TYR A 202 -25.14 38.71 10.81
C TYR A 202 -26.43 38.85 11.62
N SER A 203 -26.92 40.07 11.72
CA SER A 203 -28.18 40.38 12.42
C SER A 203 -29.12 41.25 11.60
N MET A 204 -30.41 41.09 11.84
CA MET A 204 -31.48 41.94 11.33
C MET A 204 -32.60 42.05 12.37
N ILE A 205 -33.29 43.19 12.39
CA ILE A 205 -34.48 43.39 13.21
C ILE A 205 -35.70 43.10 12.34
N LEU A 206 -36.49 42.10 12.74
CA LEU A 206 -37.76 41.74 12.10
C LEU A 206 -38.86 41.77 13.17
N ASN A 207 -39.92 42.54 12.93
CA ASN A 207 -41.06 42.71 13.85
C ASN A 207 -40.66 43.08 15.28
N GLY A 208 -39.64 43.93 15.45
CA GLY A 208 -39.16 44.39 16.76
C GLY A 208 -38.24 43.41 17.51
N GLN A 209 -37.91 42.26 16.92
CA GLN A 209 -37.00 41.28 17.52
C GLN A 209 -35.72 41.13 16.69
N ALA A 210 -34.56 41.14 17.36
CA ALA A 210 -33.29 40.82 16.73
C ALA A 210 -33.24 39.34 16.35
N ARG A 211 -32.80 39.06 15.12
CA ARG A 211 -32.59 37.71 14.59
C ARG A 211 -31.17 37.59 14.07
N PHE A 212 -30.52 36.48 14.37
CA PHE A 212 -29.13 36.22 14.03
C PHE A 212 -29.02 35.08 13.02
N TYR A 213 -28.14 35.25 12.04
CA TYR A 213 -27.93 34.32 10.94
C TYR A 213 -26.44 34.14 10.64
N ILE A 214 -26.03 32.92 10.30
CA ILE A 214 -24.69 32.62 9.75
C ILE A 214 -24.79 32.65 8.23
N LEU A 215 -23.87 33.37 7.57
CA LEU A 215 -23.80 33.42 6.11
C LEU A 215 -23.08 32.16 5.58
N LYS A 216 -23.71 31.43 4.64
CA LYS A 216 -23.23 30.16 4.07
C LYS A 216 -22.83 30.24 2.59
N SER A 217 -22.94 31.42 2.00
CA SER A 217 -22.49 31.70 0.63
C SER A 217 -21.68 32.99 0.56
N ALA A 218 -20.77 33.10 -0.43
CA ALA A 218 -19.98 34.32 -0.63
C ALA A 218 -20.82 35.54 -1.05
N SER A 219 -22.04 35.29 -1.55
CA SER A 219 -23.03 36.30 -1.93
C SER A 219 -24.42 35.90 -1.47
N ASN A 220 -25.21 36.86 -1.02
CA ASN A 220 -26.60 36.66 -0.64
C ASN A 220 -27.56 37.41 -1.58
N GLY A 221 -28.69 36.79 -1.88
CA GLY A 221 -29.77 37.40 -2.66
C GLY A 221 -30.58 38.43 -1.86
N ASN A 222 -31.56 39.05 -2.52
CA ASN A 222 -32.43 40.06 -1.93
C ASN A 222 -33.22 39.49 -0.73
N THR A 223 -33.15 40.18 0.42
CA THR A 223 -33.78 39.77 1.68
C THR A 223 -35.04 40.57 2.01
N LEU A 224 -35.25 41.72 1.37
CA LEU A 224 -36.43 42.58 1.54
C LEU A 224 -37.65 42.12 0.73
N TRP A 225 -37.43 41.74 -0.53
CA TRP A 225 -38.47 41.33 -1.48
C TRP A 225 -38.24 39.92 -2.04
N GLY A 226 -37.11 39.30 -1.70
CA GLY A 226 -36.77 37.92 -2.05
C GLY A 226 -36.84 36.98 -0.85
N ASN A 227 -36.60 35.69 -1.09
CA ASN A 227 -36.67 34.63 -0.08
C ASN A 227 -35.27 34.21 0.46
N SER A 228 -34.26 35.07 0.29
CA SER A 228 -32.85 34.78 0.59
C SER A 228 -32.64 34.28 2.02
N LEU A 229 -33.27 34.91 3.02
CA LEU A 229 -33.15 34.50 4.43
C LEU A 229 -33.69 33.09 4.76
N ASN A 230 -34.55 32.55 3.89
CA ASN A 230 -35.09 31.20 4.01
C ASN A 230 -34.37 30.20 3.10
N ASP A 231 -33.36 30.65 2.33
CA ASP A 231 -32.52 29.78 1.52
C ASP A 231 -31.41 29.19 2.41
N PRO A 232 -31.46 27.89 2.75
CA PRO A 232 -30.48 27.25 3.63
C PRO A 232 -29.08 27.15 2.99
N VAL A 233 -28.96 27.39 1.68
CA VAL A 233 -27.68 27.49 0.97
C VAL A 233 -26.99 28.82 1.27
N GLN A 234 -27.77 29.87 1.57
CA GLN A 234 -27.25 31.22 1.79
C GLN A 234 -27.19 31.59 3.26
N TRP A 235 -28.20 31.22 4.06
CA TRP A 235 -28.31 31.64 5.46
C TRP A 235 -28.73 30.49 6.37
N GLU A 236 -28.18 30.49 7.57
CA GLU A 236 -28.59 29.60 8.66
C GLU A 236 -29.03 30.42 9.86
N PHE A 237 -30.29 30.30 10.24
CA PHE A 237 -30.84 31.00 11.39
C PHE A 237 -30.35 30.36 12.69
N VAL A 238 -29.71 31.15 13.56
CA VAL A 238 -29.10 30.68 14.83
C VAL A 238 -29.80 31.23 16.08
N GLY A 239 -30.95 31.89 15.90
CA GLY A 239 -31.83 32.31 17.00
C GLY A 239 -31.94 33.82 17.18
N THR A 240 -32.49 34.21 18.33
CA THR A 240 -32.80 35.60 18.68
C THR A 240 -32.03 36.10 19.91
N ASP A 241 -31.29 35.22 20.57
CA ASP A 241 -30.40 35.54 21.67
C ASP A 241 -28.99 35.77 21.14
N LYS A 242 -28.46 36.98 21.36
CA LYS A 242 -27.13 37.38 20.87
C LYS A 242 -26.02 36.49 21.43
N ASN A 243 -26.04 36.18 22.73
CA ASN A 243 -24.97 35.45 23.38
C ASN A 243 -24.95 33.99 22.91
N LYS A 244 -26.13 33.37 22.75
CA LYS A 244 -26.24 32.03 22.18
C LYS A 244 -25.78 32.01 20.73
N ALA A 245 -26.19 32.98 19.91
CA ALA A 245 -25.77 33.07 18.51
C ALA A 245 -24.24 33.24 18.36
N VAL A 246 -23.64 34.09 19.20
CA VAL A 246 -22.18 34.25 19.28
C VAL A 246 -21.50 32.95 19.68
N GLN A 247 -22.02 32.26 20.70
CA GLN A 247 -21.47 30.97 21.14
C GLN A 247 -21.55 29.91 20.04
N THR A 248 -22.68 29.81 19.33
CA THR A 248 -22.84 28.89 18.18
C THR A 248 -21.76 29.11 17.12
N VAL A 249 -21.43 30.37 16.81
CA VAL A 249 -20.35 30.69 15.85
C VAL A 249 -18.98 30.31 16.40
N LYS A 250 -18.70 30.57 17.68
CA LYS A 250 -17.45 30.15 18.31
C LYS A 250 -17.28 28.64 18.28
N ASP A 251 -18.33 27.90 18.62
CA ASP A 251 -18.35 26.44 18.59
C ASP A 251 -18.18 25.90 17.16
N TRP A 252 -18.80 26.55 16.17
CA TRP A 252 -18.63 26.21 14.76
C TRP A 252 -17.18 26.43 14.28
N ILE A 253 -16.55 27.55 14.65
CA ILE A 253 -15.13 27.83 14.34
C ILE A 253 -14.23 26.77 15.00
N LEU A 254 -14.45 26.45 16.28
CA LEU A 254 -13.68 25.44 16.99
C LEU A 254 -13.85 24.04 16.38
N ALA A 255 -15.08 23.68 16.01
CA ALA A 255 -15.35 22.43 15.31
C ALA A 255 -14.65 22.38 13.93
N GLY A 256 -14.60 23.50 13.21
CA GLY A 256 -13.85 23.62 11.96
C GLY A 256 -12.34 23.43 12.17
N ARG A 257 -11.76 24.12 13.17
CA ARG A 257 -10.34 23.98 13.54
C ARG A 257 -9.99 22.58 14.02
N ALA A 258 -10.90 21.91 14.74
CA ALA A 258 -10.72 20.52 15.15
C ALA A 258 -10.54 19.59 13.94
N LYS A 259 -11.23 19.86 12.83
CA LYS A 259 -11.16 19.06 11.59
C LYS A 259 -10.03 19.43 10.63
N GLN A 260 -9.40 20.60 10.81
CA GLN A 260 -8.33 21.04 9.90
C GLN A 260 -7.20 19.99 9.84
N PRO A 261 -6.78 19.58 8.63
CA PRO A 261 -5.67 18.65 8.46
C PRO A 261 -4.39 19.14 9.13
N VAL A 262 -3.55 18.22 9.57
CA VAL A 262 -2.18 18.51 10.04
C VAL A 262 -1.21 17.93 9.04
N ILE A 263 -0.25 18.75 8.61
CA ILE A 263 0.89 18.32 7.78
C ILE A 263 2.13 18.33 8.66
N PHE A 264 2.88 17.23 8.66
CA PHE A 264 4.18 17.13 9.32
C PHE A 264 5.29 17.00 8.28
N HIS A 265 6.01 18.11 8.11
CA HIS A 265 7.15 18.23 7.18
C HIS A 265 8.41 17.50 7.66
N GLY A 266 8.51 17.18 8.95
CA GLY A 266 9.73 16.66 9.57
C GLY A 266 9.96 15.17 9.38
N GLN A 267 10.88 14.64 10.17
CA GLN A 267 11.35 13.26 10.11
C GLN A 267 11.12 12.54 11.43
N LEU A 268 10.64 11.30 11.36
CA LEU A 268 10.61 10.36 12.49
C LEU A 268 11.66 9.28 12.25
N SER A 269 12.57 9.04 13.19
CA SER A 269 13.69 8.11 12.96
C SER A 269 14.16 7.34 14.19
N GLY A 270 14.76 6.18 13.99
CA GLY A 270 15.40 5.42 15.06
C GLY A 270 14.47 4.42 15.74
N ASN A 271 14.77 4.06 16.99
CA ASN A 271 14.16 2.92 17.66
C ASN A 271 12.89 3.30 18.43
N MET A 272 11.79 3.57 17.74
CA MET A 272 10.52 3.94 18.39
C MET A 272 9.31 3.36 17.68
N ASP A 273 8.21 3.23 18.43
CA ASP A 273 6.86 3.09 17.87
C ASP A 273 6.17 4.45 17.87
N VAL A 274 5.30 4.68 16.90
CA VAL A 274 4.52 5.91 16.74
C VAL A 274 3.05 5.56 16.76
N ALA A 275 2.28 6.22 17.62
CA ALA A 275 0.84 6.01 17.71
C ALA A 275 0.09 7.31 17.41
N ILE A 276 -0.85 7.23 16.48
CA ILE A 276 -1.82 8.27 16.16
C ILE A 276 -3.20 7.73 16.57
N PRO A 277 -3.76 8.19 17.71
CA PRO A 277 -5.07 7.76 18.16
C PRO A 277 -6.17 8.43 17.32
N GLN A 278 -7.42 8.08 17.60
CA GLN A 278 -8.56 8.80 17.03
C GLN A 278 -8.48 10.29 17.38
N LEU A 279 -8.24 11.11 16.35
CA LEU A 279 -8.09 12.55 16.51
C LEU A 279 -9.46 13.26 16.53
N PRO A 280 -9.58 14.40 17.26
CA PRO A 280 -10.83 15.13 17.35
C PRO A 280 -11.42 15.50 15.99
N GLY A 281 -12.71 15.22 15.80
CA GLY A 281 -13.44 15.58 14.58
C GLY A 281 -13.08 14.78 13.32
N GLY A 282 -12.30 13.69 13.42
CA GLY A 282 -11.84 12.93 12.26
C GLY A 282 -10.74 13.65 11.48
N ARG A 283 -9.93 14.43 12.18
CA ARG A 283 -8.79 15.17 11.64
C ARG A 283 -7.86 14.27 10.83
N LYS A 284 -7.43 14.77 9.67
CA LYS A 284 -6.51 14.11 8.74
C LYS A 284 -5.05 14.38 9.14
N VAL A 285 -4.18 13.38 9.02
CA VAL A 285 -2.73 13.49 9.27
C VAL A 285 -1.97 13.21 7.99
N ILE A 286 -1.08 14.13 7.63
CA ILE A 286 -0.30 14.07 6.40
C ILE A 286 1.18 14.10 6.77
N PHE A 287 1.95 13.20 6.18
CA PHE A 287 3.40 13.24 6.18
C PHE A 287 3.90 13.48 4.75
N ASP A 288 4.57 14.61 4.57
CA ASP A 288 5.36 14.96 3.38
C ASP A 288 6.86 15.13 3.73
N GLY A 289 7.23 14.77 4.96
CA GLY A 289 8.61 14.53 5.38
C GLY A 289 9.04 13.08 5.19
N SER A 290 9.66 12.45 6.20
CA SER A 290 10.10 11.04 6.08
C SER A 290 9.97 10.24 7.37
N VAL A 291 9.86 8.92 7.25
CA VAL A 291 9.80 7.99 8.38
C VAL A 291 10.87 6.92 8.20
N ASN A 292 11.67 6.65 9.22
CA ASN A 292 12.69 5.60 9.23
C ASN A 292 12.72 4.88 10.60
N LEU A 293 11.83 3.91 10.75
CA LEU A 293 11.59 3.13 11.96
C LEU A 293 11.80 1.63 11.67
N PRO A 294 13.02 1.18 11.33
CA PRO A 294 13.26 -0.14 10.75
C PRO A 294 12.74 -1.31 11.60
N GLU A 295 12.71 -1.16 12.92
CA GLU A 295 12.14 -2.14 13.86
C GLU A 295 10.81 -1.67 14.50
N GLY A 296 10.35 -0.47 14.15
CA GLY A 296 9.23 0.22 14.77
C GLY A 296 7.91 0.01 14.04
N THR A 297 6.83 0.22 14.78
CA THR A 297 5.46 0.21 14.28
C THR A 297 4.90 1.63 14.28
N LEU A 298 4.27 2.04 13.18
CA LEU A 298 3.39 3.20 13.14
C LEU A 298 1.95 2.72 13.16
N SER A 299 1.17 3.12 14.16
CA SER A 299 -0.24 2.72 14.30
C SER A 299 -1.18 3.92 14.14
N GLN A 300 -2.19 3.78 13.28
CA GLN A 300 -3.29 4.73 13.11
C GLN A 300 -4.60 4.08 13.58
N ASP A 301 -5.30 4.76 14.50
CA ASP A 301 -6.66 4.42 14.91
C ASP A 301 -7.62 5.50 14.40
N SER A 302 -8.51 5.12 13.49
CA SER A 302 -9.52 5.98 12.88
C SER A 302 -8.97 7.14 12.03
N GLY A 303 -9.82 7.73 11.19
CA GLY A 303 -9.48 8.93 10.42
C GLY A 303 -8.56 8.66 9.22
N THR A 304 -8.02 9.73 8.61
CA THR A 304 -7.21 9.64 7.39
C THR A 304 -5.72 9.84 7.67
N LEU A 305 -4.87 8.95 7.16
CA LEU A 305 -3.41 9.07 7.14
C LEU A 305 -2.93 9.14 5.67
N THR A 306 -2.10 10.12 5.34
CA THR A 306 -1.53 10.25 3.99
C THR A 306 -0.01 10.33 4.06
N PHE A 307 0.66 9.47 3.29
CA PHE A 307 2.08 9.57 2.97
C PHE A 307 2.23 10.05 1.53
N GLN A 308 2.99 11.11 1.33
CA GLN A 308 3.20 11.71 0.03
C GLN A 308 4.63 12.25 -0.12
N GLY A 309 5.04 12.51 -1.37
CA GLY A 309 6.17 13.38 -1.64
C GLY A 309 5.90 14.82 -1.22
N HIS A 310 6.92 15.66 -1.38
CA HIS A 310 6.85 17.06 -1.03
C HIS A 310 6.96 17.95 -2.27
N PRO A 311 6.04 18.89 -2.51
CA PRO A 311 6.20 19.82 -3.63
C PRO A 311 7.47 20.67 -3.42
N VAL A 312 8.31 20.79 -4.43
CA VAL A 312 9.50 21.67 -4.34
C VAL A 312 9.07 23.10 -4.05
N ILE A 313 9.63 23.69 -2.99
CA ILE A 313 9.36 25.08 -2.59
C ILE A 313 10.03 26.05 -3.58
N HIS A 314 9.23 26.97 -4.13
CA HIS A 314 9.70 28.08 -4.96
C HIS A 314 9.59 29.42 -4.24
N ALA A 315 10.39 30.39 -4.67
CA ALA A 315 10.31 31.75 -4.14
C ALA A 315 8.97 32.41 -4.49
N SER A 316 8.24 32.90 -3.49
CA SER A 316 7.02 33.69 -3.71
C SER A 316 7.35 35.06 -4.28
N VAL A 317 6.83 35.38 -5.46
CA VAL A 317 6.91 36.69 -6.08
C VAL A 317 5.52 37.32 -6.09
N ARG A 318 5.37 38.50 -5.46
CA ARG A 318 4.11 39.28 -5.43
C ARG A 318 2.89 38.50 -4.89
N GLY A 319 3.09 37.60 -3.92
CA GLY A 319 2.00 36.84 -3.28
C GLY A 319 1.57 35.59 -4.04
N SER A 320 2.38 35.09 -4.99
CA SER A 320 2.24 33.74 -5.53
C SER A 320 2.46 32.70 -4.42
N ALA A 321 1.77 31.56 -4.51
CA ALA A 321 2.01 30.45 -3.58
C ALA A 321 3.42 29.88 -3.79
N SER A 322 4.09 29.51 -2.69
CA SER A 322 5.42 28.87 -2.72
C SER A 322 5.37 27.46 -3.29
N VAL A 323 4.21 26.80 -3.18
CA VAL A 323 3.92 25.45 -3.67
C VAL A 323 2.52 25.41 -4.30
N SER A 324 2.25 24.42 -5.14
CA SER A 324 0.93 24.22 -5.76
C SER A 324 0.65 22.77 -6.09
N LEU A 325 -0.63 22.39 -6.13
CA LEU A 325 -1.08 21.04 -6.50
C LEU A 325 -0.67 20.62 -7.93
N ASN A 326 -0.51 21.60 -8.82
CA ASN A 326 -0.29 21.39 -10.26
C ASN A 326 1.19 21.49 -10.67
N GLN A 327 2.11 21.69 -9.72
CA GLN A 327 3.53 21.75 -10.05
C GLN A 327 4.06 20.37 -10.41
N LYS A 328 5.11 20.35 -11.24
CA LYS A 328 5.68 19.11 -11.79
C LYS A 328 6.80 18.56 -10.92
N ASP A 329 7.56 19.43 -10.31
CA ASP A 329 8.73 19.11 -9.51
C ASP A 329 8.34 18.84 -8.06
N TRP A 330 8.51 17.58 -7.68
CA TRP A 330 8.28 17.06 -6.34
C TRP A 330 9.55 16.38 -5.85
N GLU A 331 9.80 16.50 -4.55
CA GLU A 331 10.85 15.77 -3.88
C GLU A 331 10.32 14.40 -3.45
N ASN A 332 11.09 13.36 -3.75
CA ASN A 332 10.77 12.02 -3.30
C ASN A 332 10.94 11.88 -1.78
N ARG A 333 10.01 11.17 -1.15
CA ARG A 333 10.01 10.91 0.29
C ARG A 333 9.95 9.42 0.58
N GLN A 334 10.69 9.00 1.61
CA GLN A 334 10.80 7.60 2.01
C GLN A 334 10.15 7.38 3.36
N PHE A 335 9.33 6.33 3.41
CA PHE A 335 8.60 5.88 4.58
C PHE A 335 9.00 4.42 4.82
N THR A 336 9.89 4.19 5.76
CA THR A 336 10.35 2.86 6.14
C THR A 336 9.94 2.58 7.58
N MET A 337 9.20 1.52 7.79
CA MET A 337 8.89 1.00 9.11
C MET A 337 8.73 -0.52 9.04
N LYS A 338 8.83 -1.22 10.18
CA LYS A 338 8.57 -2.66 10.20
C LYS A 338 7.11 -2.96 9.89
N THR A 339 6.21 -2.23 10.53
CA THR A 339 4.77 -2.45 10.41
C THR A 339 4.01 -1.13 10.43
N LEU A 340 3.11 -0.95 9.48
CA LEU A 340 2.06 0.06 9.48
C LEU A 340 0.77 -0.64 9.92
N SER A 341 0.29 -0.31 11.12
CA SER A 341 -0.93 -0.89 11.69
C SER A 341 -2.09 0.08 11.52
N LEU A 342 -3.14 -0.34 10.84
CA LEU A 342 -4.31 0.45 10.49
C LEU A 342 -5.56 -0.18 11.10
N LYS A 343 -6.32 0.62 11.86
CA LYS A 343 -7.60 0.22 12.42
C LYS A 343 -8.64 1.29 12.19
N ASP A 344 -9.78 0.92 11.60
CA ASP A 344 -10.88 1.83 11.28
C ASP A 344 -10.44 3.07 10.45
N ALA A 345 -9.35 2.94 9.69
CA ALA A 345 -8.60 4.06 9.10
C ALA A 345 -8.73 4.13 7.57
N ASP A 346 -8.44 5.31 7.02
CA ASP A 346 -8.35 5.59 5.59
C ASP A 346 -6.90 5.99 5.26
N PHE A 347 -6.14 5.12 4.60
CA PHE A 347 -4.72 5.30 4.32
C PHE A 347 -4.46 5.55 2.83
N HIS A 348 -3.67 6.59 2.54
CA HIS A 348 -3.26 6.93 1.19
C HIS A 348 -1.73 6.99 1.06
N LEU A 349 -1.20 6.31 0.06
CA LEU A 349 0.17 6.49 -0.43
C LEU A 349 0.13 7.20 -1.79
N SER A 350 0.46 8.48 -1.80
CA SER A 350 0.32 9.37 -2.97
C SER A 350 1.66 9.58 -3.69
N ARG A 351 1.65 10.36 -4.79
CA ARG A 351 2.81 10.61 -5.67
C ARG A 351 4.14 10.88 -4.93
N ASN A 352 5.25 10.50 -5.55
CA ASN A 352 6.61 10.75 -5.09
C ASN A 352 6.91 10.17 -3.68
N ALA A 353 6.14 9.18 -3.21
CA ALA A 353 6.37 8.49 -1.95
C ALA A 353 6.73 7.01 -2.15
N THR A 354 7.76 6.55 -1.42
CA THR A 354 8.12 5.13 -1.33
C THR A 354 7.82 4.63 0.08
N LEU A 355 6.97 3.61 0.19
CA LEU A 355 6.64 2.92 1.45
C LEU A 355 7.26 1.53 1.47
N ASN A 356 8.16 1.30 2.42
CA ASN A 356 8.75 0.01 2.74
C ASN A 356 8.22 -0.44 4.11
N SER A 357 7.22 -1.32 4.14
CA SER A 357 6.59 -1.78 5.37
C SER A 357 5.65 -2.95 5.14
N ASP A 358 5.57 -3.87 6.09
CA ASP A 358 4.38 -4.71 6.18
C ASP A 358 3.18 -3.85 6.63
N ILE A 359 2.00 -4.08 6.07
CA ILE A 359 0.76 -3.39 6.45
C ILE A 359 -0.16 -4.41 7.12
N GLN A 360 -0.67 -4.07 8.31
CA GLN A 360 -1.70 -4.83 9.00
C GLN A 360 -2.95 -3.98 9.11
N SER A 361 -4.04 -4.44 8.51
CA SER A 361 -5.31 -3.71 8.43
C SER A 361 -6.43 -4.46 9.13
N ASP A 362 -7.26 -3.70 9.84
CA ASP A 362 -8.52 -4.13 10.45
C ASP A 362 -9.59 -3.07 10.14
N ASN A 363 -10.62 -3.44 9.38
CA ASN A 363 -11.69 -2.54 8.93
C ASN A 363 -11.19 -1.19 8.38
N SER A 364 -10.16 -1.22 7.54
CA SER A 364 -9.54 -0.01 6.99
C SER A 364 -9.48 0.00 5.46
N HIS A 365 -9.42 1.20 4.89
CA HIS A 365 -9.31 1.43 3.45
C HIS A 365 -7.89 1.85 3.11
N ILE A 366 -7.25 1.18 2.15
CA ILE A 366 -5.88 1.44 1.72
C ILE A 366 -5.87 1.78 0.24
N THR A 367 -5.33 2.93 -0.13
CA THR A 367 -5.11 3.34 -1.53
C THR A 367 -3.63 3.54 -1.80
N LEU A 368 -3.04 2.66 -2.61
CA LEU A 368 -1.65 2.75 -3.07
C LEU A 368 -1.62 3.36 -4.48
N GLY A 369 -1.13 4.58 -4.59
CA GLY A 369 -1.27 5.37 -5.83
C GLY A 369 -2.40 6.37 -5.80
N SER A 370 -2.69 6.94 -4.63
CA SER A 370 -3.72 7.96 -4.50
C SER A 370 -3.32 9.23 -5.27
N ASP A 371 -4.29 9.80 -5.97
CA ASP A 371 -4.17 11.12 -6.61
C ASP A 371 -4.43 12.27 -5.63
N ARG A 372 -4.93 11.94 -4.43
CA ARG A 372 -5.22 12.88 -3.35
C ARG A 372 -3.93 13.29 -2.65
N VAL A 373 -3.66 14.59 -2.63
CA VAL A 373 -2.47 15.18 -2.01
C VAL A 373 -2.84 16.44 -1.22
N PHE A 374 -1.92 16.86 -0.38
CA PHE A 374 -2.01 18.10 0.39
C PHE A 374 -0.78 18.96 0.14
N VAL A 375 -0.97 20.27 0.15
CA VAL A 375 0.12 21.25 0.13
C VAL A 375 -0.07 22.24 1.28
N ASP A 376 1.02 22.73 1.85
CA ASP A 376 0.98 23.84 2.80
C ASP A 376 1.12 25.18 2.06
N LYS A 377 0.09 26.03 2.07
CA LYS A 377 0.14 27.36 1.45
C LYS A 377 1.18 28.29 2.07
N THR A 378 1.62 27.98 3.28
CA THR A 378 2.64 28.73 4.01
C THR A 378 4.00 28.03 4.04
N ASP A 379 4.18 27.00 3.22
CA ASP A 379 5.41 26.21 3.20
C ASP A 379 6.64 27.09 2.92
N GLY A 380 7.72 26.82 3.67
CA GLY A 380 8.97 27.58 3.66
C GLY A 380 8.95 28.92 4.39
N SER A 381 7.80 29.37 4.91
CA SER A 381 7.70 30.66 5.64
C SER A 381 7.97 30.58 7.14
N GLY A 382 7.95 29.37 7.71
CA GLY A 382 8.01 29.12 9.16
C GLY A 382 6.74 29.50 9.93
N ASN A 383 5.67 29.86 9.21
CA ASN A 383 4.34 30.07 9.79
C ASN A 383 3.63 28.73 10.04
N TYR A 384 2.45 28.79 10.65
CA TYR A 384 1.62 27.63 10.87
C TYR A 384 1.04 27.10 9.57
N VAL A 385 1.05 25.77 9.45
CA VAL A 385 0.51 25.02 8.32
C VAL A 385 -0.88 25.51 7.92
N SER A 386 -1.03 25.85 6.65
CA SER A 386 -2.28 26.21 5.99
C SER A 386 -2.58 25.17 4.91
N PRO A 387 -3.22 24.05 5.26
CA PRO A 387 -3.36 22.92 4.37
C PRO A 387 -4.36 23.21 3.25
N GLU A 388 -3.99 22.83 2.03
CA GLU A 388 -4.88 22.74 0.88
C GLU A 388 -4.86 21.32 0.33
N GLU A 389 -6.05 20.71 0.30
CA GLU A 389 -6.28 19.38 -0.26
C GLU A 389 -6.63 19.50 -1.74
N GLY A 390 -6.14 18.59 -2.56
CA GLY A 390 -6.53 18.49 -3.95
C GLY A 390 -6.00 17.25 -4.64
N THR A 391 -6.07 17.27 -5.96
CA THR A 391 -5.68 16.15 -6.82
C THR A 391 -4.40 16.48 -7.57
N SER A 392 -3.44 15.56 -7.56
CA SER A 392 -2.19 15.65 -8.31
C SER A 392 -1.77 14.28 -8.81
N VAL A 393 -1.82 14.09 -10.13
CA VAL A 393 -1.46 12.83 -10.79
C VAL A 393 0.00 12.89 -11.27
N PRO A 394 0.82 11.85 -11.04
CA PRO A 394 2.17 11.74 -11.58
C PRO A 394 2.22 11.88 -13.11
N ASP A 395 3.14 12.72 -13.63
CA ASP A 395 3.39 12.86 -15.08
C ASP A 395 4.24 11.69 -15.61
N THR A 396 5.10 11.10 -14.75
CA THR A 396 6.06 10.06 -15.12
C THR A 396 6.02 8.87 -14.15
N VAL A 397 6.55 7.72 -14.59
CA VAL A 397 6.66 6.53 -13.73
C VAL A 397 7.52 6.78 -12.49
N ASN A 398 8.52 7.66 -12.57
CA ASN A 398 9.39 7.99 -11.44
C ASN A 398 8.71 8.85 -10.37
N ASP A 399 7.60 9.50 -10.72
CA ASP A 399 6.80 10.32 -9.80
C ASP A 399 5.66 9.51 -9.16
N ARG A 400 5.46 8.27 -9.60
CA ARG A 400 4.46 7.37 -9.02
C ARG A 400 4.90 6.92 -7.63
N SER A 401 3.94 6.63 -6.77
CA SER A 401 4.26 5.98 -5.50
C SER A 401 4.76 4.56 -5.70
N GLN A 402 5.57 4.09 -4.76
CA GLN A 402 6.06 2.72 -4.75
C GLN A 402 5.79 2.10 -3.38
N TYR A 403 5.20 0.90 -3.38
CA TYR A 403 5.03 0.10 -2.19
C TYR A 403 5.85 -1.19 -2.27
N GLU A 404 6.58 -1.49 -1.19
CA GLU A 404 7.29 -2.75 -0.99
C GLU A 404 7.01 -3.30 0.42
N GLY A 405 6.53 -4.54 0.50
CA GLY A 405 6.21 -5.23 1.76
C GLY A 405 5.04 -6.19 1.64
N ASN A 406 4.60 -6.79 2.74
CA ASN A 406 3.44 -7.69 2.75
C ASN A 406 2.23 -7.03 3.40
N ILE A 407 1.04 -7.22 2.81
CA ILE A 407 -0.21 -6.66 3.33
C ILE A 407 -1.08 -7.77 3.90
N THR A 408 -1.52 -7.62 5.14
CA THR A 408 -2.58 -8.43 5.76
C THR A 408 -3.83 -7.58 5.92
N LEU A 409 -4.94 -8.00 5.30
CA LEU A 409 -6.25 -7.36 5.35
C LEU A 409 -7.22 -8.21 6.18
N ASN A 410 -7.84 -7.62 7.20
CA ASN A 410 -8.86 -8.27 8.01
C ASN A 410 -10.14 -7.43 8.07
N HIS A 411 -11.27 -8.11 8.22
CA HIS A 411 -12.59 -7.55 8.52
C HIS A 411 -12.97 -6.35 7.64
N ASN A 412 -13.56 -6.59 6.48
CA ASN A 412 -14.09 -5.53 5.61
C ASN A 412 -13.02 -4.47 5.21
N SER A 413 -11.74 -4.83 5.26
CA SER A 413 -10.68 -3.96 4.76
C SER A 413 -10.69 -3.93 3.23
N THR A 414 -10.27 -2.80 2.64
CA THR A 414 -10.12 -2.69 1.19
C THR A 414 -8.70 -2.25 0.81
N LEU A 415 -8.20 -2.78 -0.30
CA LEU A 415 -6.91 -2.43 -0.89
C LEU A 415 -7.08 -2.08 -2.36
N ASP A 416 -6.83 -0.82 -2.70
CA ASP A 416 -6.79 -0.30 -4.07
C ASP A 416 -5.35 -0.07 -4.51
N ILE A 417 -4.91 -0.80 -5.54
CA ILE A 417 -3.54 -0.73 -6.09
C ILE A 417 -3.56 -0.03 -7.44
N GLY A 418 -3.29 1.28 -7.43
CA GLY A 418 -3.14 2.16 -8.60
C GLY A 418 -1.68 2.51 -8.95
N SER A 419 -0.70 2.09 -8.15
CA SER A 419 0.71 2.35 -8.38
C SER A 419 1.61 1.11 -8.39
N LEU A 420 2.93 1.31 -8.39
CA LEU A 420 3.92 0.23 -8.35
C LEU A 420 3.78 -0.54 -7.03
N PHE A 421 3.61 -1.85 -7.13
CA PHE A 421 3.46 -2.74 -5.98
C PHE A 421 4.41 -3.93 -6.10
N THR A 422 5.14 -4.23 -5.04
CA THR A 422 5.95 -5.46 -4.93
C THR A 422 5.79 -6.05 -3.54
N GLY A 423 5.29 -7.29 -3.44
CA GLY A 423 4.97 -7.84 -2.12
C GLY A 423 4.15 -9.12 -2.07
N GLY A 424 3.52 -9.37 -0.93
CA GLY A 424 2.51 -10.40 -0.70
C GLY A 424 1.19 -9.80 -0.21
N ILE A 425 0.10 -10.55 -0.34
CA ILE A 425 -1.24 -10.12 0.11
C ILE A 425 -1.97 -11.30 0.75
N ASP A 426 -2.28 -11.17 2.04
CA ASP A 426 -3.17 -12.06 2.77
C ASP A 426 -4.45 -11.31 3.14
N ALA A 427 -5.58 -11.68 2.55
CA ALA A 427 -6.87 -11.04 2.71
C ALA A 427 -7.89 -12.00 3.32
N TYR A 428 -8.53 -11.55 4.41
CA TYR A 428 -9.58 -12.27 5.13
C TYR A 428 -10.83 -11.38 5.23
N ASP A 429 -11.95 -11.84 4.68
CA ASP A 429 -13.22 -11.12 4.61
C ASP A 429 -13.08 -9.67 4.10
N SER A 430 -12.31 -9.49 3.04
CA SER A 430 -11.81 -8.18 2.55
C SER A 430 -11.92 -8.05 1.03
N ALA A 431 -11.51 -6.91 0.46
CA ALA A 431 -11.55 -6.69 -0.99
C ALA A 431 -10.23 -6.11 -1.52
N VAL A 432 -9.76 -6.64 -2.66
CA VAL A 432 -8.55 -6.18 -3.35
C VAL A 432 -8.88 -5.81 -4.79
N SER A 433 -8.47 -4.61 -5.18
CA SER A 433 -8.76 -3.97 -6.46
C SER A 433 -7.46 -3.50 -7.10
N ILE A 434 -7.21 -3.93 -8.34
CA ILE A 434 -5.99 -3.64 -9.08
C ILE A 434 -6.34 -2.83 -10.33
N THR A 435 -5.85 -1.59 -10.39
CA THR A 435 -5.92 -0.74 -11.59
C THR A 435 -4.53 -0.47 -12.18
N SER A 436 -3.47 -0.71 -11.40
CA SER A 436 -2.08 -0.54 -11.83
C SER A 436 -1.64 -1.61 -12.84
N PRO A 437 -0.84 -1.24 -13.86
CA PRO A 437 -0.17 -2.21 -14.72
C PRO A 437 1.12 -2.80 -14.12
N ASP A 438 1.51 -2.41 -12.90
CA ASP A 438 2.80 -2.76 -12.29
C ASP A 438 2.64 -3.42 -10.91
N VAL A 439 1.78 -4.45 -10.83
CA VAL A 439 1.59 -5.24 -9.60
C VAL A 439 2.35 -6.55 -9.68
N LEU A 440 3.32 -6.73 -8.78
CA LEU A 440 4.14 -7.92 -8.66
C LEU A 440 3.97 -8.58 -7.29
N LEU A 441 3.37 -9.77 -7.26
CA LEU A 441 3.36 -10.60 -6.06
C LEU A 441 4.61 -11.49 -6.05
N THR A 442 5.56 -11.15 -5.18
CA THR A 442 6.82 -11.87 -4.97
C THR A 442 6.75 -12.88 -3.83
N ALA A 443 5.70 -12.80 -3.01
CA ALA A 443 5.37 -13.75 -1.96
C ALA A 443 3.99 -14.39 -2.25
N PRO A 444 3.65 -15.50 -1.57
CA PRO A 444 2.33 -16.12 -1.71
C PRO A 444 1.21 -15.15 -1.37
N GLY A 445 0.05 -15.33 -2.02
CA GLY A 445 -1.16 -14.58 -1.67
C GLY A 445 -2.31 -15.48 -1.24
N ALA A 446 -3.05 -15.08 -0.21
CA ALA A 446 -4.25 -15.76 0.26
C ALA A 446 -5.47 -14.82 0.21
N PHE A 447 -6.59 -15.27 -0.31
CA PHE A 447 -7.84 -14.53 -0.41
C PHE A 447 -8.97 -15.42 0.11
N VAL A 448 -9.28 -15.30 1.40
CA VAL A 448 -10.31 -16.11 2.09
C VAL A 448 -11.51 -15.22 2.38
N GLY A 449 -12.70 -15.61 1.92
CA GLY A 449 -13.89 -14.77 1.97
C GLY A 449 -13.69 -13.40 1.29
N SER A 450 -12.71 -13.29 0.39
CA SER A 450 -12.19 -12.02 -0.11
C SER A 450 -12.24 -11.95 -1.62
N SER A 451 -12.53 -10.77 -2.17
CA SER A 451 -12.52 -10.55 -3.61
C SER A 451 -11.16 -10.07 -4.11
N LEU A 452 -10.77 -10.55 -5.30
CA LEU A 452 -9.63 -10.04 -6.06
C LEU A 452 -10.11 -9.65 -7.46
N THR A 453 -10.04 -8.35 -7.77
CA THR A 453 -10.47 -7.80 -9.05
C THR A 453 -9.32 -7.09 -9.74
N VAL A 454 -9.03 -7.50 -10.97
CA VAL A 454 -8.14 -6.79 -11.89
C VAL A 454 -9.02 -5.97 -12.83
N HIS A 455 -9.08 -4.66 -12.58
CA HIS A 455 -9.88 -3.72 -13.35
C HIS A 455 -9.27 -3.44 -14.74
N ASP A 456 -9.97 -2.61 -15.52
CA ASP A 456 -9.56 -2.23 -16.87
C ASP A 456 -8.13 -1.70 -16.91
N GLY A 457 -7.28 -2.32 -17.74
CA GLY A 457 -5.87 -1.97 -17.89
C GLY A 457 -4.94 -2.40 -16.74
N GLY A 458 -5.49 -2.97 -15.65
CA GLY A 458 -4.71 -3.47 -14.51
C GLY A 458 -3.98 -4.78 -14.84
N HIS A 459 -2.73 -4.92 -14.39
CA HIS A 459 -1.89 -6.11 -14.65
C HIS A 459 -1.34 -6.66 -13.33
N LEU A 460 -1.62 -7.93 -13.08
CA LEU A 460 -1.13 -8.69 -11.93
C LEU A 460 -0.15 -9.76 -12.40
N THR A 461 1.07 -9.76 -11.85
CA THR A 461 2.03 -10.87 -12.01
C THR A 461 2.27 -11.50 -10.65
N ALA A 462 2.02 -12.80 -10.52
CA ALA A 462 2.24 -13.56 -9.29
C ALA A 462 3.28 -14.65 -9.49
N LEU A 463 4.29 -14.68 -8.61
CA LEU A 463 5.49 -15.53 -8.76
C LEU A 463 5.60 -16.65 -7.72
N ASP A 464 4.73 -16.70 -6.71
CA ASP A 464 4.86 -17.66 -5.60
C ASP A 464 3.52 -18.21 -5.12
N GLY A 465 2.59 -18.42 -6.07
CA GLY A 465 1.29 -19.03 -5.80
C GLY A 465 0.22 -18.06 -5.28
N ILE A 466 -1.04 -18.48 -5.46
CA ILE A 466 -2.24 -17.79 -4.93
C ILE A 466 -3.19 -18.87 -4.41
N PHE A 467 -3.78 -18.65 -3.24
CA PHE A 467 -4.97 -19.35 -2.77
C PHE A 467 -6.15 -18.38 -2.74
N SER A 468 -7.27 -18.74 -3.35
CA SER A 468 -8.53 -17.99 -3.31
C SER A 468 -9.70 -18.95 -3.19
N ASP A 469 -10.63 -18.69 -2.26
CA ASP A 469 -11.93 -19.39 -2.19
C ASP A 469 -13.02 -18.66 -3.01
N GLY A 470 -12.64 -17.64 -3.76
CA GLY A 470 -13.50 -16.91 -4.69
C GLY A 470 -12.96 -16.90 -6.12
N HIS A 471 -13.78 -16.36 -7.02
CA HIS A 471 -13.42 -16.11 -8.42
C HIS A 471 -12.62 -14.81 -8.56
N ILE A 472 -11.59 -14.83 -9.41
CA ILE A 472 -10.79 -13.64 -9.75
C ILE A 472 -11.36 -13.00 -11.01
N GLN A 473 -11.74 -11.73 -10.93
CA GLN A 473 -12.34 -10.99 -12.05
C GLN A 473 -11.28 -10.22 -12.85
N VAL A 474 -11.40 -10.24 -14.19
CA VAL A 474 -10.50 -9.52 -15.10
C VAL A 474 -11.30 -8.67 -16.09
N GLY A 475 -11.09 -7.36 -16.00
CA GLY A 475 -11.69 -6.33 -16.84
C GLY A 475 -11.01 -6.17 -18.20
N LYS A 476 -11.39 -5.11 -18.92
CA LYS A 476 -10.97 -4.83 -20.29
C LYS A 476 -9.49 -4.52 -20.36
N ASN A 477 -8.75 -5.17 -21.27
CA ASN A 477 -7.29 -5.09 -21.34
C ASN A 477 -6.55 -5.43 -20.02
N GLY A 478 -7.25 -6.05 -19.06
CA GLY A 478 -6.65 -6.52 -17.82
C GLY A 478 -5.83 -7.79 -18.06
N LYS A 479 -4.78 -8.00 -17.28
CA LYS A 479 -3.89 -9.17 -17.43
C LYS A 479 -3.57 -9.80 -16.09
N ILE A 480 -3.61 -11.14 -16.04
CA ILE A 480 -3.03 -11.94 -14.97
C ILE A 480 -1.92 -12.82 -15.54
N THR A 481 -0.75 -12.81 -14.91
CA THR A 481 0.39 -13.67 -15.23
C THR A 481 0.76 -14.50 -14.01
N LEU A 482 0.70 -15.83 -14.13
CA LEU A 482 1.00 -16.79 -13.09
C LEU A 482 2.26 -17.58 -13.50
N SER A 483 3.29 -17.56 -12.66
CA SER A 483 4.60 -18.13 -12.96
C SER A 483 5.22 -18.80 -11.72
N GLY A 484 6.01 -19.84 -11.92
CA GLY A 484 6.91 -20.29 -10.87
C GLY A 484 7.85 -19.17 -10.39
N THR A 485 8.48 -19.38 -9.24
CA THR A 485 9.36 -18.40 -8.61
C THR A 485 10.71 -18.38 -9.32
N PRO A 486 11.16 -17.23 -9.83
CA PRO A 486 12.49 -17.12 -10.43
C PRO A 486 13.59 -17.49 -9.42
N VAL A 487 14.50 -18.38 -9.80
CA VAL A 487 15.66 -18.73 -8.96
C VAL A 487 16.71 -17.63 -9.09
N LYS A 488 17.18 -17.11 -7.94
CA LYS A 488 18.19 -16.05 -7.90
C LYS A 488 19.46 -16.45 -8.65
N ASP A 489 20.07 -15.46 -9.32
CA ASP A 489 21.33 -15.58 -10.06
C ASP A 489 21.32 -16.59 -11.24
N THR A 490 20.13 -16.98 -11.71
CA THR A 490 19.95 -17.81 -12.92
C THR A 490 19.11 -17.06 -13.96
N ALA A 491 19.46 -17.22 -15.25
CA ALA A 491 18.80 -16.46 -16.32
C ALA A 491 17.46 -17.06 -16.80
N ASN A 492 17.17 -18.33 -16.48
CA ASN A 492 15.99 -19.04 -17.01
C ASN A 492 15.49 -20.19 -16.12
N GLN A 493 15.82 -20.20 -14.83
CA GLN A 493 15.42 -21.27 -13.91
C GLN A 493 14.31 -20.82 -12.96
N TYR A 494 13.30 -21.68 -12.79
CA TYR A 494 12.09 -21.37 -12.02
C TYR A 494 11.72 -22.52 -11.09
N ALA A 495 11.43 -22.21 -9.83
CA ALA A 495 10.84 -23.14 -8.89
C ALA A 495 9.32 -23.25 -9.14
N PRO A 496 8.77 -24.46 -9.30
CA PRO A 496 7.33 -24.63 -9.55
C PRO A 496 6.45 -24.06 -8.43
N ALA A 497 5.33 -23.44 -8.80
CA ALA A 497 4.36 -22.83 -7.89
C ALA A 497 2.92 -23.29 -8.18
N VAL A 498 2.07 -23.28 -7.16
CA VAL A 498 0.67 -23.73 -7.24
C VAL A 498 -0.28 -22.56 -7.02
N TYR A 499 -1.30 -22.49 -7.88
CA TYR A 499 -2.39 -21.52 -7.81
C TYR A 499 -3.70 -22.28 -7.68
N LEU A 500 -4.44 -22.03 -6.60
CA LEU A 500 -5.72 -22.65 -6.29
C LEU A 500 -6.75 -21.56 -6.15
N THR A 501 -7.75 -21.56 -7.05
CA THR A 501 -8.83 -20.58 -7.08
C THR A 501 -10.14 -21.29 -7.41
N ASP A 502 -11.28 -20.73 -7.01
CA ASP A 502 -12.58 -21.22 -7.48
C ASP A 502 -12.77 -20.95 -8.98
N GLY A 503 -12.14 -19.89 -9.51
CA GLY A 503 -12.08 -19.67 -10.95
C GLY A 503 -11.60 -18.28 -11.37
N TYR A 504 -11.61 -18.05 -12.67
CA TYR A 504 -11.22 -16.81 -13.34
C TYR A 504 -12.36 -16.33 -14.25
N GLU A 505 -12.82 -15.10 -14.04
CA GLU A 505 -13.89 -14.46 -14.80
C GLU A 505 -13.32 -13.41 -15.75
N LEU A 506 -13.14 -13.80 -17.02
CA LEU A 506 -12.65 -12.91 -18.08
C LEU A 506 -13.85 -12.18 -18.71
N THR A 507 -14.21 -11.05 -18.13
CA THR A 507 -15.43 -10.29 -18.46
C THR A 507 -15.19 -9.12 -19.41
N GLY A 508 -13.95 -8.65 -19.54
CA GLY A 508 -13.59 -7.54 -20.42
C GLY A 508 -12.99 -7.99 -21.76
N ASP A 509 -13.21 -7.17 -22.80
CA ASP A 509 -12.53 -7.37 -24.09
C ASP A 509 -11.01 -7.26 -23.93
N ASN A 510 -10.27 -8.13 -24.61
CA ASN A 510 -8.83 -8.27 -24.51
C ASN A 510 -8.32 -8.58 -23.09
N ALA A 511 -9.16 -9.10 -22.19
CA ALA A 511 -8.69 -9.69 -20.95
C ALA A 511 -7.73 -10.85 -21.25
N ALA A 512 -6.68 -11.00 -20.44
CA ALA A 512 -5.65 -12.00 -20.64
C ALA A 512 -5.31 -12.77 -19.35
N LEU A 513 -5.23 -14.10 -19.47
CA LEU A 513 -4.69 -14.98 -18.44
C LEU A 513 -3.50 -15.76 -19.02
N GLU A 514 -2.33 -15.60 -18.40
CA GLU A 514 -1.10 -16.28 -18.78
C GLU A 514 -0.64 -17.21 -17.64
N ILE A 515 -0.52 -18.50 -17.93
CA ILE A 515 -0.05 -19.54 -17.03
C ILE A 515 1.26 -20.06 -17.60
N THR A 516 2.39 -19.84 -16.94
CA THR A 516 3.69 -20.05 -17.57
C THR A 516 4.78 -20.49 -16.59
N ARG A 517 5.95 -20.88 -17.10
CA ARG A 517 7.22 -21.06 -16.38
C ARG A 517 7.10 -21.74 -15.00
N GLY A 518 6.56 -22.95 -14.95
CA GLY A 518 6.46 -23.76 -13.73
C GLY A 518 5.17 -23.56 -12.92
N ALA A 519 4.20 -22.80 -13.44
CA ALA A 519 2.91 -22.63 -12.79
C ALA A 519 1.99 -23.85 -12.99
N HIS A 520 1.44 -24.36 -11.88
CA HIS A 520 0.29 -25.25 -11.86
C HIS A 520 -0.94 -24.49 -11.35
N VAL A 521 -1.99 -24.39 -12.18
CA VAL A 521 -3.19 -23.61 -11.87
C VAL A 521 -4.41 -24.52 -11.79
N SER A 522 -5.24 -24.31 -10.78
CA SER A 522 -6.55 -24.94 -10.61
C SER A 522 -7.63 -23.90 -10.43
N GLY A 523 -8.76 -24.11 -11.12
CA GLY A 523 -9.92 -23.20 -11.12
C GLY A 523 -10.50 -23.08 -12.52
N ASP A 524 -11.82 -22.99 -12.63
CA ASP A 524 -12.47 -22.89 -13.95
C ASP A 524 -12.26 -21.49 -14.55
N ILE A 525 -12.12 -21.39 -15.87
CA ILE A 525 -12.05 -20.13 -16.60
C ILE A 525 -13.40 -19.91 -17.29
N HIS A 526 -14.05 -18.79 -17.00
CA HIS A 526 -15.24 -18.34 -17.70
C HIS A 526 -14.93 -17.08 -18.51
N ALA A 527 -15.01 -17.20 -19.84
CA ALA A 527 -14.76 -16.10 -20.77
C ALA A 527 -16.05 -15.63 -21.43
N SER A 528 -16.66 -14.59 -20.87
CA SER A 528 -17.89 -13.97 -21.42
C SER A 528 -17.59 -12.92 -22.50
N ALA A 529 -16.36 -12.40 -22.54
CA ALA A 529 -15.86 -11.47 -23.56
C ALA A 529 -14.70 -12.06 -24.38
N ALA A 530 -14.38 -11.39 -25.50
CA ALA A 530 -13.25 -11.79 -26.34
C ALA A 530 -11.94 -11.64 -25.55
N SER A 531 -11.28 -12.74 -25.26
CA SER A 531 -10.17 -12.81 -24.30
C SER A 531 -9.11 -13.81 -24.74
N THR A 532 -7.94 -13.75 -24.11
CA THR A 532 -6.83 -14.64 -24.42
C THR A 532 -6.44 -15.47 -23.20
N VAL A 533 -6.21 -16.76 -23.40
CA VAL A 533 -5.67 -17.67 -22.38
C VAL A 533 -4.42 -18.33 -22.94
N THR A 534 -3.30 -18.18 -22.26
CA THR A 534 -2.03 -18.80 -22.65
C THR A 534 -1.60 -19.78 -21.56
N ILE A 535 -1.29 -21.02 -21.96
CA ILE A 535 -0.82 -22.07 -21.04
C ILE A 535 0.50 -22.63 -21.55
N GLY A 536 1.55 -22.40 -20.78
CA GLY A 536 2.93 -22.67 -21.17
C GLY A 536 3.48 -21.63 -22.13
N SER A 537 4.67 -21.88 -22.67
CA SER A 537 5.30 -20.98 -23.64
C SER A 537 6.27 -21.72 -24.53
N ASP A 538 6.55 -21.14 -25.71
CA ASP A 538 7.59 -21.65 -26.63
C ASP A 538 9.01 -21.45 -26.08
N ARG A 539 9.19 -20.54 -25.12
CA ARG A 539 10.47 -20.30 -24.44
C ARG A 539 10.54 -21.21 -23.22
N SER A 540 11.03 -22.43 -23.41
CA SER A 540 11.15 -23.41 -22.31
C SER A 540 11.95 -22.82 -21.15
N ALA A 541 11.29 -22.62 -20.00
CA ALA A 541 11.96 -22.36 -18.73
C ALA A 541 12.54 -23.67 -18.18
N GLU A 542 13.72 -23.59 -17.58
CA GLU A 542 14.30 -24.71 -16.84
C GLU A 542 13.61 -24.79 -15.48
N LEU A 543 13.02 -25.94 -15.15
CA LEU A 543 12.42 -26.13 -13.84
C LEU A 543 13.50 -26.55 -12.86
N ALA A 544 13.68 -25.75 -11.81
CA ALA A 544 14.66 -26.03 -10.77
C ALA A 544 14.33 -27.34 -10.05
N SER A 545 15.36 -28.06 -9.60
CA SER A 545 15.17 -29.12 -8.61
C SER A 545 14.53 -28.51 -7.36
N ALA A 546 13.48 -29.14 -6.86
CA ALA A 546 12.73 -28.61 -5.73
C ALA A 546 13.61 -28.34 -4.51
N GLU A 547 13.72 -27.06 -4.13
CA GLU A 547 14.43 -26.63 -2.92
C GLU A 547 13.54 -26.73 -1.66
N THR A 548 12.22 -26.78 -1.86
CA THR A 548 11.21 -26.88 -0.79
C THR A 548 10.23 -28.03 -1.05
N PRO A 549 9.62 -28.63 0.00
CA PRO A 549 8.55 -29.62 -0.18
C PRO A 549 7.37 -29.09 -1.01
N ALA A 550 7.04 -27.80 -0.88
CA ALA A 550 5.98 -27.15 -1.65
C ALA A 550 6.32 -27.13 -3.15
N SER A 551 7.53 -26.71 -3.52
CA SER A 551 7.98 -26.72 -4.92
C SER A 551 8.12 -28.14 -5.49
N ALA A 552 8.45 -29.14 -4.65
CA ALA A 552 8.48 -30.54 -5.06
C ALA A 552 7.08 -31.06 -5.39
N PHE A 553 6.12 -30.75 -4.53
CA PHE A 553 4.71 -31.06 -4.75
C PHE A 553 4.20 -30.36 -6.02
N ALA A 554 4.44 -29.06 -6.16
CA ALA A 554 4.08 -28.27 -7.34
C ALA A 554 4.65 -28.89 -8.64
N GLY A 555 5.93 -29.24 -8.64
CA GLY A 555 6.59 -29.88 -9.77
C GLY A 555 5.98 -31.24 -10.14
N SER A 556 5.53 -32.02 -9.15
CA SER A 556 4.84 -33.29 -9.41
C SER A 556 3.51 -33.11 -10.16
N LEU A 557 2.80 -32.00 -9.92
CA LEU A 557 1.52 -31.69 -10.55
C LEU A 557 1.68 -31.25 -12.01
N LEU A 558 2.85 -30.73 -12.39
CA LEU A 558 3.15 -30.35 -13.78
C LEU A 558 3.25 -31.56 -14.72
N GLY A 559 3.50 -32.76 -14.20
CA GLY A 559 3.53 -33.99 -15.00
C GLY A 559 4.60 -34.00 -16.10
N GLY A 560 5.70 -33.25 -15.90
CA GLY A 560 6.81 -33.11 -16.86
C GLY A 560 6.65 -31.99 -17.89
N TYR A 561 5.59 -31.19 -17.80
CA TYR A 561 5.34 -30.04 -18.68
C TYR A 561 5.82 -28.73 -18.02
N ASN A 562 5.93 -27.67 -18.82
CA ASN A 562 6.38 -26.37 -18.30
C ASN A 562 5.26 -25.62 -17.56
N ALA A 563 4.00 -25.88 -17.89
CA ALA A 563 2.84 -25.31 -17.21
C ALA A 563 1.72 -26.34 -17.16
N ALA A 564 0.86 -26.25 -16.15
CA ALA A 564 -0.29 -27.11 -16.03
C ALA A 564 -1.54 -26.33 -15.62
N PHE A 565 -2.68 -26.71 -16.22
CA PHE A 565 -3.98 -26.17 -15.91
C PHE A 565 -4.97 -27.29 -15.61
N ASN A 566 -5.73 -27.14 -14.52
CA ASN A 566 -6.78 -28.04 -14.08
C ASN A 566 -8.09 -27.28 -13.91
N GLY A 567 -9.00 -27.44 -14.85
CA GLY A 567 -10.24 -26.68 -14.90
C GLY A 567 -10.88 -26.76 -16.28
N ALA A 568 -12.10 -26.27 -16.39
CA ALA A 568 -12.78 -26.06 -17.66
C ALA A 568 -12.55 -24.64 -18.19
N ILE A 569 -12.67 -24.48 -19.51
CA ILE A 569 -12.71 -23.16 -20.16
C ILE A 569 -14.09 -23.03 -20.81
N THR A 570 -14.87 -22.04 -20.38
CA THR A 570 -16.28 -21.88 -20.77
C THR A 570 -16.56 -20.49 -21.35
N GLY A 571 -17.79 -20.27 -21.83
CA GLY A 571 -18.25 -19.01 -22.43
C GLY A 571 -18.03 -18.92 -23.94
N GLY A 572 -17.10 -19.69 -24.52
CA GLY A 572 -16.95 -19.81 -25.98
C GLY A 572 -16.39 -18.57 -26.67
N ARG A 573 -15.79 -17.64 -25.91
CA ARG A 573 -15.24 -16.37 -26.41
C ARG A 573 -13.72 -16.25 -26.26
N ALA A 574 -13.08 -17.15 -25.52
CA ALA A 574 -11.63 -17.17 -25.35
C ALA A 574 -10.91 -17.75 -26.57
N ASP A 575 -9.80 -17.11 -26.94
CA ASP A 575 -8.75 -17.66 -27.78
C ASP A 575 -7.66 -18.26 -26.88
N VAL A 576 -7.47 -19.57 -26.99
CA VAL A 576 -6.59 -20.35 -26.13
C VAL A 576 -5.35 -20.79 -26.92
N SER A 577 -4.18 -20.50 -26.37
CA SER A 577 -2.90 -20.99 -26.89
C SER A 577 -2.19 -21.86 -25.86
N MET A 578 -1.66 -22.99 -26.29
CA MET A 578 -0.92 -23.90 -25.41
C MET A 578 0.37 -24.40 -26.04
N HIS A 579 1.45 -24.38 -25.25
CA HIS A 579 2.77 -24.81 -25.68
C HIS A 579 3.51 -25.52 -24.54
N ASN A 580 3.90 -26.78 -24.78
CA ASN A 580 4.57 -27.62 -23.76
C ASN A 580 3.83 -27.61 -22.40
N ALA A 581 2.50 -27.78 -22.46
CA ALA A 581 1.62 -27.69 -21.31
C ALA A 581 0.76 -28.94 -21.10
N LEU A 582 0.30 -29.10 -19.86
CA LEU A 582 -0.68 -30.09 -19.45
C LEU A 582 -2.02 -29.41 -19.17
N TRP A 583 -3.10 -29.86 -19.80
CA TRP A 583 -4.46 -29.46 -19.43
C TRP A 583 -5.28 -30.68 -18.99
N THR A 584 -5.81 -30.61 -17.78
CA THR A 584 -6.78 -31.57 -17.24
C THR A 584 -8.18 -30.95 -17.27
N LEU A 585 -9.08 -31.49 -18.09
CA LEU A 585 -10.47 -31.02 -18.20
C LEU A 585 -11.27 -31.49 -16.99
N GLY A 586 -11.65 -30.53 -16.14
CA GLY A 586 -12.51 -30.76 -14.98
C GLY A 586 -13.93 -31.10 -15.39
N VAL A 587 -14.54 -30.31 -16.28
CA VAL A 587 -15.88 -30.46 -16.85
C VAL A 587 -15.89 -30.13 -18.36
N ASP A 588 -17.07 -30.06 -18.98
CA ASP A 588 -17.20 -29.66 -20.39
C ASP A 588 -16.62 -28.27 -20.64
N SER A 589 -15.98 -28.08 -21.80
CA SER A 589 -15.34 -26.82 -22.19
C SER A 589 -15.84 -26.33 -23.55
N SER A 590 -15.97 -25.00 -23.70
CA SER A 590 -16.40 -24.33 -24.91
C SER A 590 -15.48 -23.14 -25.20
N ILE A 591 -14.76 -23.21 -26.33
CA ILE A 591 -13.67 -22.29 -26.71
C ILE A 591 -13.92 -21.70 -28.11
N HIS A 592 -13.50 -20.44 -28.33
CA HIS A 592 -13.53 -19.85 -29.67
C HIS A 592 -12.44 -20.48 -30.56
N SER A 593 -11.17 -20.18 -30.28
CA SER A 593 -10.03 -20.76 -30.99
C SER A 593 -9.11 -21.52 -30.02
N LEU A 594 -8.60 -22.68 -30.44
CA LEU A 594 -7.60 -23.44 -29.70
C LEU A 594 -6.39 -23.71 -30.59
N THR A 595 -5.24 -23.13 -30.23
CA THR A 595 -3.95 -23.38 -30.88
C THR A 595 -3.05 -24.15 -29.92
N VAL A 596 -2.69 -25.38 -30.26
CA VAL A 596 -1.96 -26.29 -29.36
C VAL A 596 -0.77 -26.94 -30.05
N ARG A 597 0.42 -26.81 -29.46
CA ARG A 597 1.68 -27.44 -29.88
C ARG A 597 2.37 -28.23 -28.75
N ASN A 598 2.65 -29.51 -29.00
CA ASN A 598 3.39 -30.40 -28.08
C ASN A 598 2.79 -30.46 -26.66
N ASN A 599 1.46 -30.47 -26.55
CA ASN A 599 0.75 -30.50 -25.26
C ASN A 599 0.20 -31.88 -24.96
N ARG A 600 -0.24 -32.05 -23.71
CA ARG A 600 -1.17 -33.11 -23.33
C ARG A 600 -2.47 -32.52 -22.82
N ILE A 601 -3.57 -33.00 -23.38
CA ILE A 601 -4.93 -32.66 -22.98
C ILE A 601 -5.61 -33.95 -22.53
N ARG A 602 -6.04 -34.02 -21.27
CA ARG A 602 -6.67 -35.21 -20.69
C ARG A 602 -7.94 -34.84 -19.94
N SER A 603 -8.86 -35.77 -19.84
CA SER A 603 -10.00 -35.60 -18.94
C SER A 603 -9.63 -35.90 -17.48
N GLY A 604 -10.40 -35.30 -16.56
CA GLY A 604 -10.31 -35.58 -15.12
C GLY A 604 -10.53 -37.06 -14.76
N GLY A 605 -10.23 -37.42 -13.51
CA GLY A 605 -10.28 -38.82 -13.05
C GLY A 605 -11.64 -39.34 -12.59
N ASP A 606 -12.70 -38.52 -12.67
CA ASP A 606 -14.03 -38.91 -12.19
C ASP A 606 -14.74 -39.90 -13.15
N ARG A 607 -16.04 -40.19 -12.93
CA ARG A 607 -16.78 -41.14 -13.79
C ARG A 607 -17.52 -40.49 -14.96
N ALA A 608 -17.56 -39.17 -15.03
CA ALA A 608 -18.40 -38.45 -15.98
C ALA A 608 -17.61 -38.05 -17.22
N PHE A 609 -18.12 -38.38 -18.41
CA PHE A 609 -17.47 -38.02 -19.68
C PHE A 609 -17.54 -36.53 -19.97
N ARG A 610 -16.52 -36.00 -20.65
CA ARG A 610 -16.34 -34.57 -20.97
C ARG A 610 -16.38 -34.32 -22.46
N THR A 611 -16.86 -33.14 -22.84
CA THR A 611 -16.83 -32.62 -24.21
C THR A 611 -15.97 -31.36 -24.27
N LEU A 612 -14.93 -31.40 -25.12
CA LEU A 612 -14.18 -30.23 -25.55
C LEU A 612 -14.77 -29.70 -26.85
N LYS A 613 -15.52 -28.60 -26.78
CA LYS A 613 -16.10 -27.92 -27.95
C LYS A 613 -15.25 -26.72 -28.33
N VAL A 614 -14.84 -26.64 -29.59
CA VAL A 614 -13.98 -25.58 -30.13
C VAL A 614 -14.56 -25.11 -31.46
N ASN A 615 -14.55 -23.81 -31.75
CA ASN A 615 -14.91 -23.38 -33.10
C ASN A 615 -13.78 -23.63 -34.09
N LYS A 616 -12.57 -23.14 -33.78
CA LYS A 616 -11.38 -23.28 -34.62
C LYS A 616 -10.28 -24.02 -33.86
N LEU A 617 -9.80 -25.12 -34.42
CA LEU A 617 -8.71 -25.92 -33.85
C LEU A 617 -7.50 -25.90 -34.77
N ASP A 618 -6.35 -25.48 -34.25
CA ASP A 618 -5.04 -25.70 -34.89
C ASP A 618 -4.15 -26.51 -33.94
N ALA A 619 -3.98 -27.80 -34.23
CA ALA A 619 -3.32 -28.74 -33.33
C ALA A 619 -2.18 -29.46 -34.03
N THR A 620 -0.96 -29.35 -33.51
CA THR A 620 0.18 -30.13 -34.02
C THR A 620 0.97 -30.83 -32.90
N GLY A 621 1.19 -32.14 -33.06
CA GLY A 621 2.07 -32.93 -32.17
C GLY A 621 1.54 -33.11 -30.75
N ASN A 622 0.22 -33.08 -30.54
CA ASN A 622 -0.38 -33.15 -29.20
C ASN A 622 -0.81 -34.57 -28.82
N ASP A 623 -0.95 -34.81 -27.52
CA ASP A 623 -1.48 -36.04 -26.93
C ASP A 623 -2.84 -35.78 -26.27
N PHE A 624 -3.91 -36.33 -26.85
CA PHE A 624 -5.26 -36.28 -26.29
C PHE A 624 -5.60 -37.60 -25.61
N ILE A 625 -5.87 -37.57 -24.30
CA ILE A 625 -6.24 -38.75 -23.51
C ILE A 625 -7.72 -38.70 -23.17
N LEU A 626 -8.51 -39.52 -23.87
CA LEU A 626 -9.97 -39.61 -23.77
C LEU A 626 -10.37 -40.89 -23.04
N ARG A 627 -11.23 -40.79 -22.03
CA ARG A 627 -11.75 -41.95 -21.30
C ARG A 627 -12.93 -42.57 -22.03
N THR A 628 -13.12 -43.87 -21.82
CA THR A 628 -14.30 -44.61 -22.30
C THR A 628 -14.70 -45.73 -21.35
N ASP A 629 -16.00 -45.99 -21.23
CA ASP A 629 -16.57 -47.16 -20.55
C ASP A 629 -17.00 -48.26 -21.52
N LEU A 630 -16.51 -48.22 -22.76
CA LEU A 630 -16.86 -49.09 -23.89
C LEU A 630 -18.24 -48.83 -24.51
N LYS A 631 -18.98 -47.82 -24.03
CA LYS A 631 -20.26 -47.38 -24.62
C LYS A 631 -20.25 -45.89 -24.93
N ASN A 632 -19.75 -45.11 -23.99
CA ASN A 632 -19.57 -43.67 -24.05
C ASN A 632 -18.09 -43.33 -23.93
N ALA A 633 -17.75 -42.11 -24.31
CA ALA A 633 -16.39 -41.59 -24.20
C ALA A 633 -16.40 -40.08 -24.01
N ASP A 634 -15.26 -39.56 -23.59
CA ASP A 634 -14.93 -38.15 -23.75
C ASP A 634 -14.87 -37.80 -25.24
N LYS A 635 -15.20 -36.55 -25.59
CA LYS A 635 -15.37 -36.11 -26.99
C LYS A 635 -14.65 -34.79 -27.27
N ILE A 636 -14.18 -34.66 -28.49
CA ILE A 636 -13.70 -33.39 -29.07
C ILE A 636 -14.64 -33.03 -30.22
N GLN A 637 -15.20 -31.82 -30.20
CA GLN A 637 -16.11 -31.31 -31.23
C GLN A 637 -15.58 -30.00 -31.80
N VAL A 638 -15.32 -29.97 -33.10
CA VAL A 638 -14.91 -28.77 -33.83
C VAL A 638 -16.02 -28.32 -34.76
N THR A 639 -16.44 -27.06 -34.69
CA THR A 639 -17.63 -26.58 -35.40
C THR A 639 -17.35 -25.76 -36.66
N GLU A 640 -16.20 -25.08 -36.76
CA GLU A 640 -15.88 -24.21 -37.91
C GLU A 640 -14.69 -24.71 -38.74
N LYS A 641 -13.54 -24.99 -38.11
CA LYS A 641 -12.32 -25.39 -38.82
C LYS A 641 -11.35 -26.18 -37.95
N ALA A 642 -10.77 -27.26 -38.50
CA ALA A 642 -9.68 -28.02 -37.87
C ALA A 642 -8.46 -28.10 -38.80
N THR A 643 -7.27 -27.80 -38.29
CA THR A 643 -5.98 -27.88 -39.00
C THR A 643 -4.86 -28.45 -38.13
N GLY A 644 -3.72 -28.71 -38.76
CA GLY A 644 -2.51 -29.25 -38.14
C GLY A 644 -2.32 -30.74 -38.44
N SER A 645 -1.45 -31.41 -37.69
CA SER A 645 -1.06 -32.81 -37.95
C SER A 645 -0.51 -33.51 -36.71
N ASP A 646 -0.33 -34.83 -36.80
CA ASP A 646 0.40 -35.61 -35.80
C ASP A 646 -0.17 -35.59 -34.37
N ASN A 647 -1.48 -35.39 -34.22
CA ASN A 647 -2.11 -35.46 -32.91
C ASN A 647 -2.52 -36.90 -32.57
N SER A 648 -2.06 -37.40 -31.43
CA SER A 648 -2.37 -38.75 -30.96
C SER A 648 -3.65 -38.76 -30.12
N LEU A 649 -4.59 -39.64 -30.47
CA LEU A 649 -5.77 -39.98 -29.69
C LEU A 649 -5.51 -41.25 -28.89
N ASN A 650 -5.41 -41.10 -27.57
CA ASN A 650 -5.25 -42.19 -26.62
C ASN A 650 -6.58 -42.48 -25.92
N ALA A 651 -6.93 -43.76 -25.79
CA ALA A 651 -8.12 -44.20 -25.07
C ALA A 651 -7.74 -44.72 -23.67
N CYS A 652 -8.31 -44.11 -22.64
CA CYS A 652 -8.24 -44.59 -21.26
C CYS A 652 -9.47 -45.45 -20.96
N PHE A 653 -9.32 -46.77 -21.04
CA PHE A 653 -10.40 -47.72 -20.83
C PHE A 653 -10.72 -47.86 -19.34
N MET A 654 -11.91 -47.43 -18.92
CA MET A 654 -12.38 -47.55 -17.53
C MET A 654 -12.83 -48.97 -17.18
N LYS A 655 -13.07 -49.79 -18.21
CA LYS A 655 -13.37 -51.22 -18.12
C LYS A 655 -12.48 -51.93 -19.13
N ASN A 656 -11.93 -53.09 -18.76
CA ASN A 656 -11.09 -53.86 -19.66
C ASN A 656 -11.92 -54.32 -20.87
N PRO A 657 -11.61 -53.86 -22.09
CA PRO A 657 -12.25 -54.37 -23.28
C PRO A 657 -11.82 -55.83 -23.54
N SER A 658 -12.73 -56.66 -24.03
CA SER A 658 -12.38 -58.02 -24.44
C SER A 658 -11.63 -57.98 -25.77
N GLN A 659 -10.60 -58.81 -25.94
CA GLN A 659 -9.82 -58.84 -27.18
C GLN A 659 -10.72 -59.11 -28.38
N GLY A 660 -10.71 -58.21 -29.38
CA GLY A 660 -11.57 -58.28 -30.56
C GLY A 660 -13.00 -57.76 -30.38
N GLN A 661 -13.34 -57.16 -29.23
CA GLN A 661 -14.63 -56.50 -29.03
C GLN A 661 -14.81 -55.34 -30.01
N ALA A 662 -15.86 -55.40 -30.83
CA ALA A 662 -16.22 -54.32 -31.74
C ALA A 662 -16.80 -53.12 -30.96
N LEU A 663 -16.28 -51.93 -31.22
CA LEU A 663 -16.75 -50.67 -30.68
C LEU A 663 -17.27 -49.76 -31.81
N ASN A 664 -18.06 -48.75 -31.46
CA ASN A 664 -18.51 -47.72 -32.39
C ASN A 664 -18.74 -46.42 -31.63
N ILE A 665 -17.67 -45.80 -31.14
CA ILE A 665 -17.74 -44.64 -30.24
C ILE A 665 -17.03 -43.44 -30.88
N PRO A 666 -17.75 -42.41 -31.33
CA PRO A 666 -17.14 -41.21 -31.87
C PRO A 666 -16.34 -40.47 -30.79
N LEU A 667 -15.04 -40.30 -31.02
CA LEU A 667 -14.13 -39.57 -30.14
C LEU A 667 -13.94 -38.12 -30.59
N VAL A 668 -13.82 -37.91 -31.91
CA VAL A 668 -13.64 -36.58 -32.50
C VAL A 668 -14.65 -36.37 -33.62
N THR A 669 -15.27 -35.20 -33.66
CA THR A 669 -16.13 -34.74 -34.76
C THR A 669 -15.66 -33.37 -35.23
N VAL A 670 -15.39 -33.23 -36.53
CA VAL A 670 -14.93 -31.98 -37.16
C VAL A 670 -15.71 -31.69 -38.46
N PRO A 671 -15.62 -30.47 -39.02
CA PRO A 671 -16.29 -30.13 -40.27
C PRO A 671 -15.78 -30.95 -41.46
N ALA A 672 -16.65 -31.17 -42.44
CA ALA A 672 -16.30 -31.87 -43.68
C ALA A 672 -15.12 -31.21 -44.40
N GLY A 673 -14.27 -32.02 -45.05
CA GLY A 673 -13.07 -31.57 -45.75
C GLY A 673 -11.81 -31.46 -44.89
N THR A 674 -11.90 -31.71 -43.58
CA THR A 674 -10.72 -31.84 -42.71
C THR A 674 -9.93 -33.10 -43.07
N SER A 675 -8.60 -32.99 -43.16
CA SER A 675 -7.71 -34.12 -43.44
C SER A 675 -7.84 -35.22 -42.38
N ALA A 676 -7.87 -36.48 -42.82
CA ALA A 676 -7.84 -37.65 -41.92
C ALA A 676 -6.53 -37.75 -41.11
N GLU A 677 -5.47 -37.07 -41.54
CA GLU A 677 -4.14 -37.09 -40.90
C GLU A 677 -4.01 -36.15 -39.69
N VAL A 678 -5.03 -35.32 -39.42
CA VAL A 678 -5.02 -34.42 -38.25
C VAL A 678 -4.90 -35.24 -36.95
N PHE A 679 -5.58 -36.39 -36.88
CA PHE A 679 -5.54 -37.29 -35.72
C PHE A 679 -5.13 -38.71 -36.11
N LYS A 680 -4.35 -39.35 -35.25
CA LYS A 680 -3.94 -40.76 -35.35
C LYS A 680 -4.11 -41.48 -34.03
N ALA A 681 -4.15 -42.81 -34.06
CA ALA A 681 -4.16 -43.61 -32.84
C ALA A 681 -2.84 -43.41 -32.05
N GLY A 682 -2.96 -43.12 -30.75
CA GLY A 682 -1.82 -43.04 -29.83
C GLY A 682 -1.57 -44.36 -29.10
N THR A 683 -0.33 -44.64 -28.75
CA THR A 683 0.03 -45.80 -27.91
C THR A 683 0.39 -45.32 -26.51
N ARG A 684 -0.24 -45.89 -25.47
CA ARG A 684 0.03 -45.54 -24.07
C ARG A 684 0.39 -46.77 -23.25
N GLY A 685 1.36 -46.63 -22.35
CA GLY A 685 1.66 -47.62 -21.32
C GLY A 685 0.59 -47.61 -20.22
N THR A 686 0.08 -48.79 -19.88
CA THR A 686 -0.91 -49.03 -18.82
C THR A 686 -0.54 -50.32 -18.11
N GLY A 687 -0.07 -50.22 -16.87
CA GLY A 687 0.52 -51.34 -16.15
C GLY A 687 1.73 -51.91 -16.90
N PHE A 688 1.72 -53.21 -17.18
CA PHE A 688 2.77 -53.93 -17.93
C PHE A 688 2.45 -54.09 -19.42
N SER A 689 1.49 -53.34 -19.94
CA SER A 689 1.05 -53.43 -21.33
C SER A 689 1.06 -52.06 -22.00
N ARG A 690 1.33 -52.04 -23.31
CA ARG A 690 1.09 -50.91 -24.20
C ARG A 690 -0.24 -51.13 -24.88
N VAL A 691 -1.13 -50.15 -24.78
CA VAL A 691 -2.46 -50.19 -25.39
C VAL A 691 -2.55 -49.11 -26.46
N THR A 692 -3.04 -49.51 -27.63
CA THR A 692 -3.27 -48.65 -28.79
C THR A 692 -4.72 -48.80 -29.22
N PRO A 693 -5.56 -47.75 -29.25
CA PRO A 693 -6.90 -47.84 -29.79
C PRO A 693 -6.84 -48.09 -31.31
N THR A 694 -7.83 -48.78 -31.84
CA THR A 694 -8.06 -48.81 -33.30
C THR A 694 -9.14 -47.79 -33.63
N LEU A 695 -8.92 -47.05 -34.72
CA LEU A 695 -9.77 -45.94 -35.14
C LEU A 695 -10.15 -46.13 -36.61
N HIS A 696 -11.40 -45.87 -36.95
CA HIS A 696 -11.82 -45.61 -38.32
C HIS A 696 -12.24 -44.16 -38.50
N VAL A 697 -11.99 -43.64 -39.69
CA VAL A 697 -12.40 -42.29 -40.09
C VAL A 697 -13.65 -42.40 -40.94
N ASP A 698 -14.75 -41.81 -40.48
CA ASP A 698 -16.01 -41.73 -41.20
C ASP A 698 -16.22 -40.30 -41.73
N THR A 699 -16.35 -40.17 -43.05
CA THR A 699 -16.62 -38.90 -43.75
C THR A 699 -18.04 -38.85 -44.32
N SER A 700 -18.88 -39.82 -44.01
CA SER A 700 -20.28 -39.87 -44.46
C SER A 700 -21.18 -39.04 -43.53
N GLY A 701 -22.04 -38.18 -44.09
CA GLY A 701 -23.00 -37.41 -43.30
C GLY A 701 -22.57 -35.99 -42.88
N GLY A 702 -21.80 -35.29 -43.71
CA GLY A 702 -21.58 -33.84 -43.59
C GLY A 702 -20.53 -33.39 -42.57
N ASN A 703 -19.90 -34.33 -41.85
CA ASN A 703 -18.79 -34.12 -40.92
C ASN A 703 -17.74 -35.24 -41.10
N THR A 704 -16.51 -35.00 -40.66
CA THR A 704 -15.48 -36.03 -40.52
C THR A 704 -15.39 -36.47 -39.06
N LYS A 705 -15.38 -37.78 -38.80
CA LYS A 705 -15.35 -38.35 -37.44
C LYS A 705 -14.24 -39.35 -37.28
N TRP A 706 -13.55 -39.34 -36.13
CA TRP A 706 -12.67 -40.43 -35.70
C TRP A 706 -13.42 -41.25 -34.66
N ILE A 707 -13.65 -42.52 -34.99
CA ILE A 707 -14.50 -43.42 -34.23
C ILE A 707 -13.63 -44.56 -33.68
N LEU A 708 -13.70 -44.77 -32.37
CA LEU A 708 -13.10 -45.89 -31.68
C LEU A 708 -13.85 -47.17 -32.02
N ASP A 709 -13.17 -48.11 -32.66
CA ASP A 709 -13.74 -49.41 -33.08
C ASP A 709 -13.11 -50.63 -32.39
N GLY A 710 -12.05 -50.44 -31.62
CA GLY A 710 -11.38 -51.50 -30.88
C GLY A 710 -10.07 -51.05 -30.24
N PHE A 711 -9.20 -52.01 -29.94
CA PHE A 711 -7.87 -51.77 -29.37
C PHE A 711 -6.90 -52.92 -29.68
N LYS A 712 -5.60 -52.65 -29.56
CA LYS A 712 -4.50 -53.60 -29.55
C LYS A 712 -3.73 -53.45 -28.24
N ALA A 713 -3.41 -54.57 -27.61
CA ALA A 713 -2.59 -54.60 -26.39
C ALA A 713 -1.36 -55.48 -26.62
N GLU A 714 -0.20 -54.97 -26.24
CA GLU A 714 1.09 -55.66 -26.35
C GLU A 714 1.82 -55.57 -25.00
N ALA A 715 2.60 -56.58 -24.64
CA ALA A 715 3.37 -56.55 -23.40
C ALA A 715 4.47 -55.47 -23.46
N ASP A 716 4.51 -54.59 -22.45
CA ASP A 716 5.61 -53.65 -22.25
C ASP A 716 6.78 -54.37 -21.58
N LYS A 717 7.65 -54.96 -22.41
CA LYS A 717 8.81 -55.73 -21.93
C LYS A 717 9.75 -54.91 -21.04
N ALA A 718 9.81 -53.58 -21.21
CA ALA A 718 10.67 -52.72 -20.41
C ALA A 718 10.05 -52.41 -19.04
N ALA A 719 8.74 -52.18 -18.98
CA ALA A 719 8.03 -52.03 -17.71
C ALA A 719 8.00 -53.34 -16.91
N ALA A 720 7.81 -54.48 -17.59
CA ALA A 720 7.87 -55.80 -16.98
C ALA A 720 9.26 -56.10 -16.39
N ALA A 721 10.34 -55.83 -17.13
CA ALA A 721 11.71 -56.02 -16.65
C ALA A 721 12.08 -55.14 -15.45
N LYS A 722 11.54 -53.92 -15.35
CA LYS A 722 11.73 -53.05 -14.17
C LYS A 722 11.02 -53.59 -12.93
N ALA A 723 9.86 -54.22 -13.07
CA ALA A 723 9.16 -54.86 -11.96
C ALA A 723 9.83 -56.17 -11.52
N ASP A 724 10.38 -56.95 -12.45
CA ASP A 724 11.16 -58.16 -12.15
C ASP A 724 12.46 -57.86 -11.38
N SER A 725 12.96 -56.62 -11.43
CA SER A 725 14.11 -56.17 -10.62
C SER A 725 13.74 -55.64 -9.23
N PHE A 726 12.44 -55.53 -8.93
CA PHE A 726 11.91 -55.04 -7.65
C PHE A 726 11.32 -56.16 -6.78
N MET A 727 11.04 -57.33 -7.37
CA MET A 727 10.74 -58.60 -6.70
C MET A 727 12.03 -59.40 -6.52
#